data_AF-A0A671MAE4-F1
#
_entry.id   AF-A0A671MAE4-F1
#
_cell.length_a   1.000
_cell.length_b   1.000
_cell.length_c   1.000
_cell.angle_alpha   90.00
_cell.angle_beta   90.00
_cell.angle_gamma   90.00
#
_symmetry.space_group_name_H-M   'P 1'
#
loop_
_entity.id
_entity.type
_entity.pdbx_description
1 polymer ?
#
loop_
_entity_poly.entity_id
_entity_poly.type
_entity_poly.pdbx_seq_one_letter_code
_entity_poly.pdbx_strand_id
1 'polypeptide(L)'
;METTDGNVSEGESVSPTDIEANLSTEVALTVLDVLDLFVHHHKKRLQHDDGQNSVMKKVFDTYLLFFQINQSTSTLRHVFTALRLFIHKFPSTVFQGTADLCGSLCYEILKCCNHRSSSTQTEAAALLYFLMRRNFEFTKGKCIVRSHLQVIKSVSQLIADAGIGGSRFQQSLAIINNFANGDTPLKNTTFPAEVKDLTKRIRTVLMATSQMKEHEKDPEMLVDLQYSLANSYASTPELRRTWLESMAKIHVRNGDLSEVRMTSSRGSCHYNILPVFVYEPAASFSMGWAAFMNISPNVKEEGAMKEDAGTQDTPYTEDTLVEQLEMCVDSLWKSERYELIAEINKPVIAVFEKRRDFKRLSELYYDIHRSYLKVTEVVHSEKRLFGRYYRVAFYGQGFFEEEESKEFIYKEPKLTGLSEISQRLLKLYSDKFGADNVKMIQDSNKVNPKDLDPRFAYIQVTYVVPYFNEKEQLEKKTDFECHHNINRFVFETPFTLSGKKHGDVEEQCKRKTILTTSSGFPFLKKRIEVVEQQSTEMNPIEVAIDEMSRKVSELNQLCGDVNAGPMAYARAFLEEKNAKKYPDNQVKLLKEIFRQFADACGQALKVNERLIKEDQLEYQEEMKAHYKDMLTELSAIMNEQVKTEVSPVTAVHQAATSRSLS
;
A
#
# COMPACT_ATOMS: atom_id res chain seq x y z
N MET A 1 34.00 27.88 -83.12
CA MET A 1 35.43 27.52 -83.11
C MET A 1 35.92 27.88 -81.72
N GLU A 2 35.65 27.05 -80.70
CA GLU A 2 36.40 25.83 -80.34
C GLU A 2 37.91 26.12 -80.26
N THR A 3 38.69 25.85 -79.21
CA THR A 3 38.60 25.30 -77.84
C THR A 3 40.01 25.62 -77.26
N THR A 4 40.26 25.80 -75.96
CA THR A 4 40.63 24.71 -75.05
C THR A 4 40.75 25.19 -73.60
N ASP A 5 39.89 24.61 -72.76
CA ASP A 5 40.12 24.06 -71.41
C ASP A 5 41.30 24.57 -70.57
N GLY A 6 40.94 25.35 -69.55
CA GLY A 6 41.63 25.38 -68.26
C GLY A 6 40.67 24.85 -67.19
N ASN A 7 40.76 23.55 -66.89
CA ASN A 7 40.13 22.92 -65.74
C ASN A 7 40.63 23.61 -64.46
N VAL A 8 39.79 24.43 -63.82
CA VAL A 8 39.94 24.77 -62.41
C VAL A 8 38.88 23.97 -61.68
N SER A 9 39.35 23.00 -60.88
CA SER A 9 38.49 22.20 -60.01
C SER A 9 37.63 23.13 -59.14
N GLU A 10 36.31 22.99 -59.26
CA GLU A 10 35.38 23.51 -58.26
C GLU A 10 35.79 22.95 -56.89
N GLY A 11 36.46 23.79 -56.10
CA GLY A 11 36.73 23.50 -54.71
C GLY A 11 35.39 23.37 -53.99
N GLU A 12 35.21 22.25 -53.28
CA GLU A 12 34.07 21.98 -52.42
C GLU A 12 33.68 23.22 -51.61
N SER A 13 32.60 23.89 -52.00
CA SER A 13 32.06 25.00 -51.23
C SER A 13 31.42 24.42 -49.97
N VAL A 14 32.19 24.34 -48.88
CA VAL A 14 31.72 23.91 -47.56
C VAL A 14 30.51 24.76 -47.18
N SER A 15 29.36 24.12 -46.88
CA SER A 15 28.15 24.86 -46.57
C SER A 15 28.33 25.66 -45.27
N PRO A 16 27.72 26.85 -45.12
CA PRO A 16 27.82 27.64 -43.88
C PRO A 16 27.39 26.84 -42.64
N THR A 17 26.45 25.91 -42.81
CA THR A 17 25.97 25.00 -41.76
C THR A 17 27.03 23.98 -41.34
N ASP A 18 27.86 23.49 -42.27
CA ASP A 18 28.97 22.59 -41.94
C ASP A 18 30.08 23.32 -41.18
N ILE A 19 30.33 24.59 -41.53
CA ILE A 19 31.29 25.44 -40.81
C ILE A 19 30.84 25.66 -39.36
N GLU A 20 29.55 25.95 -39.15
CA GLU A 20 28.98 26.12 -37.80
C GLU A 20 29.03 24.82 -36.98
N ALA A 21 28.71 23.68 -37.60
CA ALA A 21 28.77 22.37 -36.95
C ALA A 21 30.22 21.96 -36.57
N ASN A 22 31.18 22.25 -37.44
CA ASN A 22 32.60 22.01 -37.16
C ASN A 22 33.12 22.93 -36.07
N LEU A 23 32.79 24.23 -36.12
CA LEU A 23 33.19 25.19 -35.08
C LEU A 23 32.62 24.80 -33.71
N SER A 24 31.35 24.38 -33.65
CA SER A 24 30.74 23.88 -32.41
C SER A 24 31.46 22.65 -31.86
N THR A 25 31.87 21.73 -32.73
CA THR A 25 32.63 20.53 -32.35
C THR A 25 34.02 20.92 -31.82
N GLU A 26 34.74 21.80 -32.51
CA GLU A 26 36.08 22.28 -32.09
C GLU A 26 36.05 23.01 -30.74
N VAL A 27 35.03 23.84 -30.49
CA VAL A 27 34.85 24.50 -29.19
C VAL A 27 34.67 23.44 -28.09
N ALA A 28 33.85 22.41 -28.34
CA ALA A 28 33.65 21.34 -27.37
C ALA A 28 34.92 20.53 -27.10
N LEU A 29 35.70 20.22 -28.14
CA LEU A 29 37.00 19.54 -28.00
C LEU A 29 38.01 20.38 -27.23
N THR A 30 38.09 21.68 -27.51
CA THR A 30 38.96 22.61 -26.77
C THR A 30 38.61 22.62 -25.28
N VAL A 31 37.32 22.64 -24.94
CA VAL A 31 36.88 22.58 -23.53
C VAL A 31 37.26 21.24 -22.90
N LEU A 32 37.11 20.11 -23.60
CA LEU A 32 37.53 18.80 -23.10
C LEU A 32 39.03 18.71 -22.87
N ASP A 33 39.85 19.25 -23.78
CA ASP A 33 41.31 19.26 -23.63
C ASP A 33 41.76 20.13 -22.44
N VAL A 34 41.14 21.30 -22.27
CA VAL A 34 41.39 22.17 -21.11
C VAL A 34 40.98 21.48 -19.82
N LEU A 35 39.85 20.75 -19.82
CA LEU A 35 39.41 19.96 -18.67
C LEU A 35 40.40 18.83 -18.35
N ASP A 36 40.90 18.10 -19.34
CA ASP A 36 41.88 17.02 -19.10
C ASP A 36 43.20 17.58 -18.58
N LEU A 37 43.69 18.71 -19.13
CA LEU A 37 44.87 19.41 -18.63
C LEU A 37 44.69 19.85 -17.18
N PHE A 38 43.53 20.41 -16.84
CA PHE A 38 43.19 20.81 -15.47
C PHE A 38 43.20 19.61 -14.52
N VAL A 39 42.54 18.52 -14.91
CA VAL A 39 42.46 17.27 -14.15
C VAL A 39 43.84 16.63 -13.98
N HIS A 40 44.70 16.75 -14.99
CA HIS A 40 46.08 16.28 -14.94
C HIS A 40 46.92 17.09 -13.96
N HIS A 41 46.89 18.42 -14.05
CA HIS A 41 47.72 19.28 -13.23
C HIS A 41 47.27 19.32 -11.76
N HIS A 42 45.96 19.31 -11.51
CA HIS A 42 45.40 19.41 -10.15
C HIS A 42 45.04 18.06 -9.51
N LYS A 43 45.61 16.95 -9.99
CA LYS A 43 45.30 15.59 -9.52
C LYS A 43 45.32 15.45 -7.99
N LYS A 44 46.35 15.97 -7.30
CA LYS A 44 46.46 15.87 -5.83
C LYS A 44 45.34 16.60 -5.10
N ARG A 45 44.91 17.75 -5.63
CA ARG A 45 43.80 18.55 -5.05
C ARG A 45 42.46 17.90 -5.31
N LEU A 46 42.29 17.26 -6.47
CA LEU A 46 41.08 16.50 -6.82
C LEU A 46 40.96 15.20 -6.02
N GLN A 47 42.07 14.56 -5.66
CA GLN A 47 42.09 13.35 -4.81
C GLN A 47 41.98 13.63 -3.31
N HIS A 48 41.95 14.91 -2.90
CA HIS A 48 41.76 15.26 -1.50
C HIS A 48 40.38 14.77 -1.02
N ASP A 49 40.34 14.24 0.21
CA ASP A 49 39.14 13.65 0.82
C ASP A 49 38.53 12.52 -0.04
N ASP A 50 39.38 11.65 -0.59
CA ASP A 50 39.03 10.58 -1.54
C ASP A 50 38.30 11.04 -2.82
N GLY A 51 38.27 12.35 -3.07
CA GLY A 51 37.56 12.99 -4.18
C GLY A 51 36.20 13.58 -3.82
N GLN A 52 35.80 13.52 -2.56
CA GLN A 52 34.57 14.12 -2.03
C GLN A 52 34.73 15.62 -1.78
N ASN A 53 35.25 16.35 -2.77
CA ASN A 53 35.48 17.79 -2.66
C ASN A 53 34.67 18.58 -3.70
N SER A 54 34.37 19.84 -3.36
CA SER A 54 33.53 20.72 -4.20
C SER A 54 34.15 21.01 -5.58
N VAL A 55 35.48 20.97 -5.70
CA VAL A 55 36.19 21.17 -6.98
C VAL A 55 35.97 19.97 -7.90
N MET A 56 36.09 18.75 -7.37
CA MET A 56 35.86 17.51 -8.10
C MET A 56 34.41 17.41 -8.56
N LYS A 57 33.46 17.80 -7.69
CA LYS A 57 32.04 17.91 -8.07
C LYS A 57 31.86 18.86 -9.26
N LYS A 58 32.42 20.07 -9.23
CA LYS A 58 32.33 21.03 -10.36
C LYS A 58 32.97 20.52 -11.64
N VAL A 59 34.12 19.86 -11.57
CA VAL A 59 34.77 19.23 -12.74
C VAL A 59 33.86 18.16 -13.33
N PHE A 60 33.26 17.32 -12.47
CA PHE A 60 32.34 16.28 -12.89
C PHE A 60 31.04 16.82 -13.48
N ASP A 61 30.44 17.83 -12.85
CA ASP A 61 29.25 18.53 -13.34
C ASP A 61 29.50 19.12 -14.74
N THR A 62 30.73 19.58 -15.02
CA THR A 62 31.11 20.08 -16.35
C THR A 62 31.13 18.95 -17.39
N TYR A 63 31.62 17.75 -17.03
CA TYR A 63 31.50 16.57 -17.90
C TYR A 63 30.04 16.16 -18.14
N LEU A 64 29.19 16.23 -17.10
CA LEU A 64 27.76 15.91 -17.21
C LEU A 64 27.00 16.92 -18.07
N LEU A 65 27.39 18.20 -18.04
CA LEU A 65 26.78 19.25 -18.85
C LEU A 65 26.84 18.94 -20.36
N PHE A 66 27.89 18.26 -20.82
CA PHE A 66 27.98 17.79 -22.21
C PHE A 66 26.88 16.79 -22.60
N PHE A 67 26.31 16.04 -21.65
CA PHE A 67 25.18 15.13 -21.89
C PHE A 67 23.82 15.81 -21.72
N GLN A 68 23.77 16.88 -20.94
CA GLN A 68 22.55 17.65 -20.68
C GLN A 68 22.20 18.59 -21.85
N ILE A 69 23.22 19.03 -22.59
CA ILE A 69 23.07 19.84 -23.81
C ILE A 69 23.08 18.93 -25.05
N ASN A 70 22.34 19.30 -26.09
CA ASN A 70 22.38 18.58 -27.36
C ASN A 70 23.75 18.77 -28.03
N GLN A 71 24.52 17.68 -28.16
CA GLN A 71 25.84 17.66 -28.77
C GLN A 71 25.87 16.83 -30.05
N SER A 72 26.86 17.09 -30.91
CA SER A 72 27.10 16.26 -32.10
C SER A 72 27.53 14.84 -31.70
N THR A 73 27.27 13.86 -32.56
CA THR A 73 27.70 12.47 -32.35
C THR A 73 29.22 12.34 -32.29
N SER A 74 29.94 13.21 -33.01
CA SER A 74 31.40 13.30 -32.99
C SER A 74 31.91 13.78 -31.63
N THR A 75 31.35 14.88 -31.11
CA THR A 75 31.69 15.40 -29.79
C THR A 75 31.43 14.37 -28.70
N LEU A 76 30.24 13.74 -28.70
CA LEU A 76 29.89 12.73 -27.69
C LEU A 76 30.87 11.56 -27.64
N ARG A 77 31.43 11.12 -28.78
CA ARG A 77 32.46 10.07 -28.81
C ARG A 77 33.72 10.46 -28.03
N HIS A 78 34.14 11.72 -28.14
CA HIS A 78 35.28 12.26 -27.39
C HIS A 78 34.93 12.43 -25.91
N VAL A 79 33.71 12.89 -25.58
CA VAL A 79 33.23 12.98 -24.19
C VAL A 79 33.21 11.59 -23.53
N PHE A 80 32.70 10.55 -24.19
CA PHE A 80 32.72 9.18 -23.67
C PHE A 80 34.14 8.68 -23.41
N THR A 81 35.08 9.00 -24.30
CA THR A 81 36.49 8.61 -24.15
C THR A 81 37.15 9.35 -22.98
N ALA A 82 36.94 10.66 -22.86
CA ALA A 82 37.42 11.46 -21.75
C ALA A 82 36.89 10.96 -20.40
N LEU A 83 35.59 10.61 -20.33
CA LEU A 83 34.99 10.01 -19.14
C LEU A 83 35.58 8.64 -18.78
N ARG A 84 35.86 7.76 -19.76
CA ARG A 84 36.53 6.48 -19.48
C ARG A 84 37.90 6.70 -18.85
N LEU A 85 38.67 7.65 -19.36
CA LEU A 85 39.98 8.03 -18.81
C LEU A 85 39.84 8.62 -17.41
N PHE A 86 38.86 9.48 -17.19
CA PHE A 86 38.56 10.09 -15.89
C PHE A 86 38.22 9.04 -14.83
N ILE A 87 37.26 8.14 -15.11
CA ILE A 87 36.86 7.06 -14.20
C ILE A 87 38.04 6.13 -13.90
N HIS A 88 38.89 5.85 -14.89
CA HIS A 88 40.09 5.06 -14.68
C HIS A 88 41.09 5.73 -13.73
N LYS A 89 41.23 7.05 -13.81
CA LYS A 89 42.19 7.85 -13.04
C LYS A 89 41.72 8.15 -11.61
N PHE A 90 40.41 8.22 -11.38
CA PHE A 90 39.80 8.54 -10.08
C PHE A 90 38.71 7.51 -9.68
N PRO A 91 39.05 6.23 -9.49
CA PRO A 91 38.07 5.22 -9.10
C PRO A 91 37.49 5.47 -7.70
N SER A 92 38.29 5.98 -6.75
CA SER A 92 37.81 6.29 -5.40
C SER A 92 36.68 7.32 -5.41
N THR A 93 36.75 8.34 -6.26
CA THR A 93 35.71 9.37 -6.32
C THR A 93 34.35 8.83 -6.76
N VAL A 94 34.34 7.82 -7.64
CA VAL A 94 33.11 7.24 -8.17
C VAL A 94 32.58 6.14 -7.26
N PHE A 95 33.48 5.32 -6.69
CA PHE A 95 33.13 4.10 -5.97
C PHE A 95 33.28 4.19 -4.44
N GLN A 96 33.75 5.32 -3.89
CA GLN A 96 33.95 5.55 -2.45
C GLN A 96 33.29 6.87 -2.01
N GLY A 97 32.70 6.91 -0.81
CA GLY A 97 31.97 8.08 -0.30
C GLY A 97 30.54 8.18 -0.84
N THR A 98 29.97 9.39 -0.97
CA THR A 98 28.57 9.56 -1.40
C THR A 98 28.33 9.08 -2.84
N ALA A 99 27.19 8.43 -3.08
CA ALA A 99 26.88 7.81 -4.38
C ALA A 99 26.36 8.80 -5.45
N ASP A 100 26.22 10.09 -5.11
CA ASP A 100 25.60 11.12 -5.96
C ASP A 100 26.24 11.25 -7.34
N LEU A 101 27.58 11.19 -7.41
CA LEU A 101 28.32 11.30 -8.68
C LEU A 101 28.09 10.07 -9.56
N CYS A 102 28.13 8.86 -8.97
CA CYS A 102 27.87 7.62 -9.69
C CYS A 102 26.42 7.56 -10.19
N GLY A 103 25.45 7.97 -9.37
CA GLY A 103 24.03 8.05 -9.74
C GLY A 103 23.75 9.03 -10.88
N SER A 104 24.31 10.25 -10.79
CA SER A 104 24.13 11.28 -11.84
C SER A 104 24.74 10.84 -13.17
N LEU A 105 25.91 10.19 -13.13
CA LEU A 105 26.54 9.64 -14.32
C LEU A 105 25.77 8.46 -14.92
N CYS A 106 25.30 7.52 -14.07
CA CYS A 106 24.47 6.42 -14.55
C CYS A 106 23.21 6.95 -15.24
N TYR A 107 22.57 7.98 -14.68
CA TYR A 107 21.40 8.65 -15.26
C TYR A 107 21.68 9.20 -16.67
N GLU A 108 22.73 9.99 -16.85
CA GLU A 108 23.05 10.56 -18.18
C GLU A 108 23.52 9.49 -19.18
N ILE A 109 24.26 8.46 -18.75
CA ILE A 109 24.65 7.35 -19.62
C ILE A 109 23.42 6.57 -20.10
N LEU A 110 22.48 6.28 -19.20
CA LEU A 110 21.26 5.55 -19.53
C LEU A 110 20.35 6.34 -20.48
N LYS A 111 20.30 7.67 -20.36
CA LYS A 111 19.66 8.55 -21.35
C LYS A 111 20.29 8.40 -22.73
N CYS A 112 21.62 8.30 -22.79
CA CYS A 112 22.35 8.05 -24.04
C CYS A 112 22.14 6.63 -24.60
N CYS A 113 21.90 5.63 -23.75
CA CYS A 113 21.50 4.28 -24.18
C CYS A 113 20.14 4.27 -24.90
N ASN A 114 19.32 5.31 -24.77
CA ASN A 114 18.06 5.47 -25.51
C ASN A 114 18.18 6.44 -26.70
N HIS A 115 19.38 6.88 -27.06
CA HIS A 115 19.61 7.86 -28.12
C HIS A 115 19.20 7.33 -29.51
N ARG A 116 18.89 8.20 -30.48
CA ARG A 116 18.47 7.75 -31.84
C ARG A 116 19.62 7.12 -32.64
N SER A 117 20.85 7.53 -32.38
CA SER A 117 22.05 7.04 -33.09
C SER A 117 22.58 5.75 -32.48
N SER A 118 22.75 4.72 -33.32
CA SER A 118 23.31 3.42 -32.89
C SER A 118 24.78 3.51 -32.46
N SER A 119 25.56 4.43 -33.04
CA SER A 119 26.96 4.66 -32.63
C SER A 119 27.04 5.19 -31.20
N THR A 120 26.21 6.20 -30.87
CA THR A 120 26.11 6.77 -29.53
C THR A 120 25.61 5.74 -28.51
N GLN A 121 24.60 4.94 -28.87
CA GLN A 121 24.10 3.86 -28.02
C GLN A 121 25.18 2.84 -27.67
N THR A 122 26.00 2.45 -28.65
CA THR A 122 27.08 1.48 -28.47
C THR A 122 28.17 2.03 -27.55
N GLU A 123 28.57 3.29 -27.74
CA GLU A 123 29.55 3.97 -26.88
C GLU A 123 29.04 4.15 -25.44
N ALA A 124 27.75 4.50 -25.28
CA ALA A 124 27.10 4.61 -23.97
C ALA A 124 27.02 3.26 -23.25
N ALA A 125 26.60 2.21 -23.96
CA ALA A 125 26.58 0.83 -23.46
C ALA A 125 27.99 0.36 -23.04
N ALA A 126 29.01 0.68 -23.83
CA ALA A 126 30.41 0.37 -23.52
C ALA A 126 30.92 1.14 -22.30
N LEU A 127 30.55 2.41 -22.14
CA LEU A 127 30.90 3.20 -20.94
C LEU A 127 30.21 2.64 -19.69
N LEU A 128 28.93 2.25 -19.79
CA LEU A 128 28.21 1.66 -18.66
C LEU A 128 28.82 0.31 -18.24
N TYR A 129 29.15 -0.53 -19.22
CA TYR A 129 29.87 -1.78 -18.99
C TYR A 129 31.24 -1.53 -18.32
N PHE A 130 31.99 -0.53 -18.80
CA PHE A 130 33.28 -0.13 -18.22
C PHE A 130 33.13 0.32 -16.75
N LEU A 131 32.08 1.09 -16.44
CA LEU A 131 31.76 1.51 -15.08
C LEU A 131 31.50 0.31 -14.16
N MET A 132 30.73 -0.69 -14.62
CA MET A 132 30.48 -1.92 -13.86
C MET A 132 31.77 -2.72 -13.64
N ARG A 133 32.60 -2.85 -14.67
CA ARG A 133 33.89 -3.54 -14.59
C ARG A 133 34.84 -2.87 -13.60
N ARG A 134 34.94 -1.53 -13.64
CA ARG A 134 35.79 -0.78 -12.70
C ARG A 134 35.31 -0.86 -11.27
N ASN A 135 34.00 -0.92 -11.05
CA ASN A 135 33.44 -1.20 -9.72
C ASN A 135 33.88 -2.58 -9.21
N PHE A 136 33.73 -3.61 -10.05
CA PHE A 136 34.14 -4.98 -9.70
C PHE A 136 35.62 -5.06 -9.34
N GLU A 137 36.49 -4.43 -10.13
CA GLU A 137 37.93 -4.34 -9.87
C GLU A 137 38.24 -3.57 -8.56
N PHE A 138 37.52 -2.47 -8.30
CA PHE A 138 37.68 -1.66 -7.09
C PHE A 138 37.32 -2.46 -5.82
N THR A 139 36.24 -3.25 -5.87
CA THR A 139 35.81 -4.14 -4.77
C THR A 139 36.63 -5.44 -4.71
N LYS A 140 37.77 -5.52 -5.41
CA LYS A 140 38.67 -6.70 -5.47
C LYS A 140 37.98 -7.98 -5.95
N GLY A 141 37.04 -7.85 -6.89
CA GLY A 141 36.34 -8.95 -7.53
C GLY A 141 35.24 -9.60 -6.69
N LYS A 142 34.68 -8.87 -5.71
CA LYS A 142 33.64 -9.40 -4.82
C LYS A 142 32.21 -9.16 -5.32
N CYS A 143 31.90 -7.95 -5.81
CA CYS A 143 30.55 -7.59 -6.28
C CYS A 143 30.52 -6.23 -7.02
N ILE A 144 29.42 -5.93 -7.72
CA ILE A 144 29.15 -4.64 -8.38
C ILE A 144 28.01 -3.83 -7.73
N VAL A 145 27.75 -4.01 -6.44
CA VAL A 145 26.53 -3.54 -5.76
C VAL A 145 26.28 -2.03 -5.97
N ARG A 146 27.30 -1.18 -5.83
CA ARG A 146 27.12 0.28 -6.00
C ARG A 146 26.66 0.68 -7.41
N SER A 147 27.29 0.13 -8.46
CA SER A 147 26.87 0.40 -9.85
C SER A 147 25.50 -0.23 -10.12
N HIS A 148 25.24 -1.41 -9.57
CA HIS A 148 23.96 -2.09 -9.68
C HIS A 148 22.81 -1.24 -9.09
N LEU A 149 22.98 -0.72 -7.87
CA LEU A 149 22.01 0.15 -7.19
C LEU A 149 21.76 1.45 -7.96
N GLN A 150 22.82 2.15 -8.31
CA GLN A 150 22.71 3.45 -9.00
C GLN A 150 22.09 3.29 -10.39
N VAL A 151 22.43 2.25 -11.14
CA VAL A 151 21.80 1.97 -12.43
C VAL A 151 20.30 1.72 -12.28
N ILE A 152 19.87 0.91 -11.30
CA ILE A 152 18.43 0.66 -11.10
C ILE A 152 17.70 1.93 -10.68
N LYS A 153 18.26 2.70 -9.74
CA LYS A 153 17.69 3.98 -9.30
C LYS A 153 17.53 4.96 -10.47
N SER A 154 18.57 5.09 -11.29
CA SER A 154 18.55 5.94 -12.48
C SER A 154 17.56 5.45 -13.54
N VAL A 155 17.43 4.14 -13.77
CA VAL A 155 16.40 3.57 -14.67
C VAL A 155 15.01 3.95 -14.16
N SER A 156 14.72 3.78 -12.88
CA SER A 156 13.41 4.15 -12.31
C SER A 156 13.08 5.63 -12.48
N GLN A 157 14.05 6.53 -12.30
CA GLN A 157 13.88 7.96 -12.53
C GLN A 157 13.65 8.30 -14.01
N LEU A 158 14.45 7.72 -14.91
CA LEU A 158 14.36 7.99 -16.35
C LEU A 158 13.07 7.52 -16.99
N ILE A 159 12.42 6.49 -16.43
CA ILE A 159 11.13 6.07 -16.96
C ILE A 159 10.06 7.14 -16.70
N ALA A 160 10.10 7.81 -15.53
CA ALA A 160 9.19 8.90 -15.20
C ALA A 160 9.43 10.14 -16.10
N ASP A 161 10.69 10.49 -16.34
CA ASP A 161 11.04 11.76 -17.02
C ASP A 161 11.16 11.65 -18.55
N ALA A 162 11.59 10.49 -19.08
CA ALA A 162 12.00 10.35 -20.48
C ALA A 162 11.38 9.15 -21.23
N GLY A 163 10.55 8.33 -20.58
CA GLY A 163 9.85 7.22 -21.23
C GLY A 163 10.78 6.17 -21.86
N ILE A 164 11.78 5.71 -21.11
CA ILE A 164 12.73 4.69 -21.55
C ILE A 164 12.06 3.30 -21.56
N GLY A 165 12.41 2.45 -22.55
CA GLY A 165 11.93 1.05 -22.62
C GLY A 165 11.73 0.48 -24.01
N GLY A 166 11.83 1.30 -25.06
CA GLY A 166 11.70 0.86 -26.45
C GLY A 166 12.83 -0.06 -26.94
N SER A 167 12.70 -0.54 -28.17
CA SER A 167 13.64 -1.48 -28.81
C SER A 167 15.11 -1.02 -28.77
N ARG A 168 15.35 0.30 -28.87
CA ARG A 168 16.67 0.93 -28.77
C ARG A 168 17.37 0.64 -27.44
N PHE A 169 16.67 0.85 -26.33
CA PHE A 169 17.23 0.60 -25.01
C PHE A 169 17.46 -0.90 -24.77
N GLN A 170 16.56 -1.76 -25.26
CA GLN A 170 16.75 -3.21 -25.20
C GLN A 170 17.98 -3.66 -26.00
N GLN A 171 18.26 -3.02 -27.14
CA GLN A 171 19.48 -3.25 -27.92
C GLN A 171 20.74 -2.87 -27.13
N SER A 172 20.75 -1.71 -26.46
CA SER A 172 21.85 -1.33 -25.57
C SER A 172 22.09 -2.34 -24.43
N LEU A 173 21.03 -2.88 -23.82
CA LEU A 173 21.17 -3.95 -22.80
C LEU A 173 21.73 -5.26 -23.39
N ALA A 174 21.42 -5.57 -24.65
CA ALA A 174 22.00 -6.72 -25.34
C ALA A 174 23.50 -6.51 -25.61
N ILE A 175 23.89 -5.30 -26.03
CA ILE A 175 25.30 -4.92 -26.23
C ILE A 175 26.10 -5.10 -24.94
N ILE A 176 25.57 -4.64 -23.79
CA ILE A 176 26.22 -4.79 -22.47
C ILE A 176 26.44 -6.27 -22.13
N ASN A 177 25.42 -7.12 -22.34
CA ASN A 177 25.54 -8.56 -22.11
C ASN A 177 26.59 -9.21 -23.03
N ASN A 178 26.67 -8.77 -24.29
CA ASN A 178 27.67 -9.28 -25.23
C ASN A 178 29.09 -8.88 -24.78
N PHE A 179 29.31 -7.65 -24.30
CA PHE A 179 30.59 -7.25 -23.73
C PHE A 179 30.97 -8.08 -22.48
N ALA A 180 30.01 -8.32 -21.59
CA ALA A 180 30.27 -9.14 -20.39
C ALA A 180 30.61 -10.60 -20.71
N ASN A 181 29.97 -11.20 -21.72
CA ASN A 181 30.27 -12.57 -22.16
C ASN A 181 31.56 -12.68 -22.98
N GLY A 182 31.96 -11.60 -23.66
CA GLY A 182 33.16 -11.53 -24.51
C GLY A 182 34.46 -11.22 -23.78
N ASP A 183 34.41 -10.74 -22.53
CA ASP A 183 35.60 -10.33 -21.76
C ASP A 183 36.34 -11.55 -21.19
N THR A 184 37.33 -12.04 -21.94
CA THR A 184 38.16 -13.20 -21.59
C THR A 184 38.79 -13.14 -20.19
N PRO A 185 39.35 -12.00 -19.72
CA PRO A 185 39.87 -11.84 -18.36
C PRO A 185 38.87 -12.10 -17.23
N LEU A 186 37.59 -11.78 -17.44
CA LEU A 186 36.56 -11.85 -16.38
C LEU A 186 35.60 -13.05 -16.54
N LYS A 187 35.78 -13.86 -17.59
CA LYS A 187 34.89 -14.98 -17.96
C LYS A 187 34.70 -16.03 -16.85
N ASN A 188 35.71 -16.23 -15.99
CA ASN A 188 35.69 -17.20 -14.89
C ASN A 188 35.30 -16.59 -13.52
N THR A 189 34.86 -15.33 -13.49
CA THR A 189 34.45 -14.64 -12.25
C THR A 189 32.93 -14.56 -12.13
N THR A 190 32.40 -14.05 -11.00
CA THR A 190 30.95 -13.83 -10.82
C THR A 190 30.40 -12.66 -11.67
N PHE A 191 31.28 -11.85 -12.25
CA PHE A 191 30.93 -10.61 -12.93
C PHE A 191 29.94 -10.78 -14.09
N PRO A 192 30.10 -11.72 -15.06
CA PRO A 192 29.11 -11.91 -16.12
C PRO A 192 27.73 -12.32 -15.60
N ALA A 193 27.67 -13.08 -14.50
CA ALA A 193 26.41 -13.46 -13.86
C ALA A 193 25.74 -12.26 -13.19
N GLU A 194 26.50 -11.39 -12.51
CA GLU A 194 25.98 -10.15 -11.90
C GLU A 194 25.47 -9.15 -12.95
N VAL A 195 26.18 -8.98 -14.08
CA VAL A 195 25.71 -8.13 -15.19
C VAL A 195 24.43 -8.69 -15.83
N LYS A 196 24.34 -10.02 -15.98
CA LYS A 196 23.13 -10.67 -16.49
C LYS A 196 21.95 -10.50 -15.53
N ASP A 197 22.16 -10.63 -14.22
CA ASP A 197 21.13 -10.39 -13.20
C ASP A 197 20.64 -8.93 -13.24
N LEU A 198 21.57 -7.97 -13.29
CA LEU A 198 21.24 -6.55 -13.41
C LEU A 198 20.39 -6.25 -14.65
N THR A 199 20.80 -6.73 -15.83
CA THR A 199 20.02 -6.49 -17.06
C THR A 199 18.65 -7.19 -17.03
N LYS A 200 18.54 -8.35 -16.37
CA LYS A 200 17.23 -9.01 -16.13
C LYS A 200 16.34 -8.13 -15.24
N ARG A 201 16.87 -7.62 -14.13
CA ARG A 201 16.14 -6.70 -13.23
C ARG A 201 15.69 -5.43 -13.94
N ILE A 202 16.56 -4.81 -14.74
CA ILE A 202 16.21 -3.64 -15.55
C ILE A 202 15.03 -3.95 -16.47
N ARG A 203 15.03 -5.10 -17.15
CA ARG A 203 13.90 -5.51 -18.00
C ARG A 203 12.61 -5.69 -17.20
N THR A 204 12.68 -6.27 -15.99
CA THR A 204 11.52 -6.36 -15.09
C THR A 204 10.98 -4.98 -14.71
N VAL A 205 11.83 -4.00 -14.39
CA VAL A 205 11.38 -2.62 -14.13
C VAL A 205 10.69 -2.03 -15.35
N LEU A 206 11.28 -2.17 -16.53
CA LEU A 206 10.72 -1.61 -17.76
C LEU A 206 9.36 -2.21 -18.08
N MET A 207 9.21 -3.53 -17.95
CA MET A 207 7.93 -4.22 -18.16
C MET A 207 6.89 -3.75 -17.15
N ALA A 208 7.22 -3.79 -15.86
CA ALA A 208 6.30 -3.36 -14.82
C ALA A 208 5.95 -1.86 -14.95
N THR A 209 6.88 -1.01 -15.36
CA THR A 209 6.59 0.43 -15.54
C THR A 209 5.78 0.70 -16.80
N SER A 210 5.93 -0.11 -17.86
CA SER A 210 5.02 -0.09 -19.01
C SER A 210 3.58 -0.42 -18.56
N GLN A 211 3.43 -1.48 -17.77
CA GLN A 211 2.14 -1.84 -17.16
C GLN A 211 1.63 -0.71 -16.25
N MET A 212 2.47 -0.09 -15.43
CA MET A 212 2.06 1.03 -14.58
C MET A 212 1.53 2.23 -15.40
N LYS A 213 2.10 2.49 -16.58
CA LYS A 213 1.63 3.55 -17.49
C LYS A 213 0.29 3.18 -18.14
N GLU A 214 0.12 1.94 -18.55
CA GLU A 214 -1.15 1.43 -19.10
C GLU A 214 -2.28 1.51 -18.06
N HIS A 215 -1.93 1.35 -16.78
CA HIS A 215 -2.85 1.38 -15.66
C HIS A 215 -2.80 2.70 -14.86
N GLU A 216 -2.31 3.80 -15.42
CA GLU A 216 -2.17 5.09 -14.70
C GLU A 216 -3.53 5.63 -14.17
N LYS A 217 -4.62 5.29 -14.85
CA LYS A 217 -5.99 5.68 -14.46
C LYS A 217 -6.60 4.80 -13.37
N ASP A 218 -5.98 3.66 -13.08
CA ASP A 218 -6.42 2.69 -12.06
C ASP A 218 -5.48 2.77 -10.85
N PRO A 219 -5.84 3.55 -9.81
CA PRO A 219 -4.95 3.80 -8.68
C PRO A 219 -4.69 2.52 -7.88
N GLU A 220 -5.64 1.59 -7.80
CA GLU A 220 -5.46 0.32 -7.10
C GLU A 220 -4.48 -0.60 -7.82
N MET A 221 -4.62 -0.78 -9.13
CA MET A 221 -3.68 -1.58 -9.91
C MET A 221 -2.28 -0.97 -9.92
N LEU A 222 -2.17 0.36 -10.01
CA LEU A 222 -0.89 1.06 -9.95
C LEU A 222 -0.13 0.75 -8.65
N VAL A 223 -0.83 0.77 -7.51
CA VAL A 223 -0.26 0.46 -6.19
C VAL A 223 0.10 -1.03 -6.09
N ASP A 224 -0.70 -1.94 -6.66
CA ASP A 224 -0.37 -3.37 -6.73
C ASP A 224 0.90 -3.65 -7.52
N LEU A 225 1.05 -3.02 -8.69
CA LEU A 225 2.25 -3.15 -9.53
C LEU A 225 3.48 -2.59 -8.80
N GLN A 226 3.37 -1.44 -8.13
CA GLN A 226 4.44 -0.88 -7.32
C GLN A 226 4.83 -1.78 -6.15
N TYR A 227 3.85 -2.39 -5.47
CA TYR A 227 4.11 -3.34 -4.38
C TYR A 227 4.78 -4.61 -4.91
N SER A 228 4.34 -5.15 -6.05
CA SER A 228 4.98 -6.30 -6.72
C SER A 228 6.44 -6.00 -7.09
N LEU A 229 6.70 -4.81 -7.63
CA LEU A 229 8.05 -4.32 -7.88
C LEU A 229 8.87 -4.20 -6.59
N ALA A 230 8.33 -3.58 -5.55
CA ALA A 230 9.00 -3.47 -4.25
C ALA A 230 9.32 -4.84 -3.63
N ASN A 231 8.47 -5.84 -3.84
CA ASN A 231 8.70 -7.23 -3.44
C ASN A 231 9.79 -7.91 -4.28
N SER A 232 9.89 -7.62 -5.58
CA SER A 232 11.00 -8.10 -6.42
C SER A 232 12.37 -7.58 -5.94
N TYR A 233 12.37 -6.45 -5.23
CA TYR A 233 13.54 -5.83 -4.59
C TYR A 233 13.72 -6.21 -3.12
N ALA A 234 13.09 -7.27 -2.62
CA ALA A 234 13.29 -7.73 -1.23
C ALA A 234 14.75 -8.08 -0.90
N SER A 235 15.61 -8.31 -1.90
CA SER A 235 17.06 -8.50 -1.71
C SER A 235 17.86 -7.19 -1.68
N THR A 236 17.21 -6.03 -1.84
CA THR A 236 17.85 -4.73 -2.02
C THR A 236 17.07 -3.64 -1.30
N PRO A 237 17.37 -3.42 0.00
CA PRO A 237 16.59 -2.56 0.90
C PRO A 237 16.34 -1.13 0.39
N GLU A 238 17.36 -0.48 -0.16
CA GLU A 238 17.28 0.92 -0.60
C GLU A 238 16.29 1.12 -1.76
N LEU A 239 16.24 0.17 -2.69
CA LEU A 239 15.31 0.20 -3.81
C LEU A 239 13.88 -0.04 -3.33
N ARG A 240 13.68 -1.02 -2.46
CA ARG A 240 12.37 -1.26 -1.84
C ARG A 240 11.88 -0.02 -1.09
N ARG A 241 12.73 0.67 -0.32
CA ARG A 241 12.39 1.94 0.35
C ARG A 241 11.92 2.99 -0.65
N THR A 242 12.66 3.19 -1.75
CA THR A 242 12.30 4.18 -2.77
C THR A 242 10.91 3.91 -3.36
N TRP A 243 10.57 2.65 -3.59
CA TRP A 243 9.23 2.25 -4.04
C TRP A 243 8.15 2.44 -2.96
N LEU A 244 8.43 2.09 -1.71
CA LEU A 244 7.51 2.30 -0.59
C LEU A 244 7.24 3.81 -0.34
N GLU A 245 8.25 4.67 -0.49
CA GLU A 245 8.09 6.13 -0.42
C GLU A 245 7.28 6.68 -1.58
N SER A 246 7.47 6.14 -2.79
CA SER A 246 6.64 6.47 -3.95
C SER A 246 5.18 6.08 -3.73
N MET A 247 4.92 4.89 -3.18
CA MET A 247 3.58 4.44 -2.80
C MET A 247 2.96 5.36 -1.74
N ALA A 248 3.74 5.75 -0.72
CA ALA A 248 3.28 6.69 0.32
C ALA A 248 2.83 8.02 -0.29
N LYS A 249 3.59 8.58 -1.23
CA LYS A 249 3.22 9.82 -1.94
C LYS A 249 1.92 9.69 -2.74
N ILE A 250 1.67 8.53 -3.35
CA ILE A 250 0.41 8.25 -4.07
C ILE A 250 -0.75 8.17 -3.09
N HIS A 251 -0.60 7.46 -1.97
CA HIS A 251 -1.63 7.39 -0.93
C HIS A 251 -1.95 8.76 -0.34
N VAL A 252 -0.94 9.62 -0.13
CA VAL A 252 -1.16 11.02 0.29
C VAL A 252 -1.98 11.78 -0.75
N ARG A 253 -1.67 11.64 -2.04
CA ARG A 253 -2.42 12.28 -3.12
C ARG A 253 -3.88 11.81 -3.18
N ASN A 254 -4.12 10.53 -2.88
CA ASN A 254 -5.44 9.92 -2.89
C ASN A 254 -6.24 10.13 -1.59
N GLY A 255 -5.62 10.69 -0.55
CA GLY A 255 -6.24 10.89 0.77
C GLY A 255 -6.29 9.64 1.66
N ASP A 256 -5.54 8.60 1.31
CA ASP A 256 -5.53 7.28 1.95
C ASP A 256 -4.52 7.22 3.11
N LEU A 257 -4.79 8.00 4.15
CA LEU A 257 -3.85 8.29 5.24
C LEU A 257 -3.48 7.06 6.10
N SER A 258 -4.37 6.07 6.20
CA SER A 258 -4.08 4.82 6.93
C SER A 258 -3.00 3.98 6.23
N GLU A 259 -2.99 4.01 4.90
CA GLU A 259 -2.09 3.27 4.02
C GLU A 259 -0.74 3.99 3.90
N VAL A 260 -0.73 5.33 3.82
CA VAL A 260 0.48 6.18 3.94
C VAL A 260 1.28 5.79 5.19
N ARG A 261 0.59 5.64 6.31
CA ARG A 261 1.21 5.28 7.58
C ARG A 261 1.85 3.89 7.52
N MET A 262 1.22 2.90 6.89
CA MET A 262 1.80 1.56 6.75
C MET A 262 3.02 1.55 5.83
N THR A 263 3.02 2.35 4.77
CA THR A 263 4.21 2.53 3.90
C THR A 263 5.35 3.21 4.65
N SER A 264 5.08 4.29 5.39
CA SER A 264 6.10 5.01 6.17
C SER A 264 6.62 4.16 7.32
N SER A 265 5.75 3.49 8.08
CA SER A 265 6.16 2.65 9.20
C SER A 265 6.97 1.45 8.76
N ARG A 266 6.68 0.84 7.59
CA ARG A 266 7.54 -0.20 7.02
C ARG A 266 8.85 0.35 6.48
N GLY A 267 8.82 1.55 5.89
CA GLY A 267 10.02 2.33 5.60
C GLY A 267 10.91 2.42 6.83
N SER A 268 10.35 2.80 7.99
CA SER A 268 11.03 2.86 9.30
C SER A 268 11.42 1.48 9.87
N CYS A 269 10.60 0.45 9.68
CA CYS A 269 10.92 -0.93 10.12
C CYS A 269 12.08 -1.54 9.32
N HIS A 270 12.25 -1.14 8.06
CA HIS A 270 13.34 -1.57 7.19
C HIS A 270 14.73 -1.24 7.78
N TYR A 271 14.83 -0.14 8.54
CA TYR A 271 16.07 0.31 9.19
C TYR A 271 16.56 -0.65 10.28
N ASN A 272 15.70 -1.56 10.75
CA ASN A 272 16.06 -2.54 11.76
C ASN A 272 16.61 -3.86 11.19
N ILE A 273 16.83 -3.95 9.87
CA ILE A 273 17.30 -5.21 9.28
C ILE A 273 18.72 -5.15 8.74
N LEU A 274 19.37 -3.99 8.49
CA LEU A 274 20.56 -4.06 7.63
C LEU A 274 21.83 -3.20 7.83
N PRO A 275 22.00 -2.31 8.83
CA PRO A 275 23.39 -2.19 9.35
C PRO A 275 23.59 -1.84 10.84
N VAL A 276 22.57 -1.63 11.67
CA VAL A 276 22.80 -1.32 13.10
C VAL A 276 23.29 -2.55 13.90
N PHE A 277 23.26 -3.75 13.32
CA PHE A 277 23.77 -4.96 13.96
C PHE A 277 25.26 -5.25 13.72
N VAL A 278 25.94 -4.54 12.81
CA VAL A 278 27.33 -4.90 12.42
C VAL A 278 28.40 -3.98 13.03
N TYR A 279 28.06 -2.76 13.45
CA TYR A 279 29.00 -1.88 14.14
C TYR A 279 28.36 -1.27 15.39
N GLU A 280 28.70 -1.88 16.53
CA GLU A 280 28.26 -1.58 17.90
C GLU A 280 26.81 -1.91 18.25
N PRO A 281 26.57 -2.79 19.26
CA PRO A 281 25.25 -2.95 19.85
C PRO A 281 24.90 -1.68 20.64
N ALA A 282 24.36 -0.67 19.97
CA ALA A 282 23.66 0.40 20.66
C ALA A 282 22.39 -0.20 21.26
N ALA A 283 22.44 -0.51 22.55
CA ALA A 283 21.45 -1.24 23.36
C ALA A 283 19.99 -0.73 23.35
N SER A 284 19.63 0.28 22.55
CA SER A 284 18.33 0.96 22.59
C SER A 284 17.28 0.37 21.64
N PHE A 285 17.68 -0.33 20.55
CA PHE A 285 16.77 -0.92 19.54
C PHE A 285 16.96 -2.44 19.36
N SER A 286 17.15 -3.18 20.46
CA SER A 286 17.53 -4.62 20.41
C SER A 286 16.52 -5.57 19.75
N MET A 287 15.26 -5.15 19.58
CA MET A 287 14.17 -6.00 19.08
C MET A 287 13.92 -5.95 17.56
N GLY A 288 14.58 -5.05 16.83
CA GLY A 288 14.45 -4.98 15.38
C GLY A 288 13.00 -4.79 14.88
N TRP A 289 12.62 -5.52 13.83
CA TRP A 289 11.25 -5.52 13.30
C TRP A 289 10.20 -6.07 14.28
N ALA A 290 10.62 -6.90 15.25
CA ALA A 290 9.71 -7.50 16.22
C ALA A 290 9.10 -6.45 17.18
N ALA A 291 9.77 -5.31 17.38
CA ALA A 291 9.23 -4.18 18.15
C ALA A 291 7.91 -3.64 17.57
N PHE A 292 7.70 -3.79 16.26
CA PHE A 292 6.53 -3.27 15.54
C PHE A 292 5.41 -4.30 15.35
N MET A 293 5.57 -5.53 15.86
CA MET A 293 4.53 -6.56 15.78
C MET A 293 3.24 -6.17 16.51
N ASN A 294 3.37 -5.42 17.61
CA ASN A 294 2.22 -4.88 18.34
C ASN A 294 1.44 -3.84 17.53
N ILE A 295 2.10 -3.20 16.56
CA ILE A 295 1.50 -2.19 15.69
C ILE A 295 0.89 -2.84 14.45
N SER A 296 1.61 -3.75 13.81
CA SER A 296 1.05 -4.54 12.71
C SER A 296 1.76 -5.87 12.56
N PRO A 297 1.02 -7.01 12.54
CA PRO A 297 1.62 -8.32 12.29
C PRO A 297 2.17 -8.44 10.86
N ASN A 298 1.74 -7.56 9.95
CA ASN A 298 2.21 -7.55 8.58
C ASN A 298 3.72 -7.29 8.50
N VAL A 299 4.35 -6.67 9.51
CA VAL A 299 5.79 -6.32 9.51
C VAL A 299 6.69 -7.57 9.38
N LYS A 300 6.17 -8.77 9.68
CA LYS A 300 6.89 -10.04 9.51
C LYS A 300 7.44 -10.27 8.10
N GLU A 301 6.79 -9.73 7.06
CA GLU A 301 7.29 -9.80 5.67
C GLU A 301 8.67 -9.14 5.51
N GLU A 302 8.96 -8.10 6.30
CA GLU A 302 10.25 -7.42 6.27
C GLU A 302 11.35 -8.31 6.88
N GLY A 303 11.01 -9.20 7.82
CA GLY A 303 11.95 -10.14 8.45
C GLY A 303 12.49 -11.25 7.53
N ALA A 304 11.92 -11.43 6.33
CA ALA A 304 12.33 -12.46 5.37
C ALA A 304 13.44 -12.00 4.40
N MET A 305 13.97 -10.79 4.58
CA MET A 305 14.92 -10.18 3.64
C MET A 305 16.35 -10.64 3.85
N LYS A 306 17.08 -10.82 2.74
CA LYS A 306 18.49 -11.23 2.75
C LYS A 306 19.38 -10.03 3.04
N GLU A 307 20.47 -10.28 3.77
CA GLU A 307 21.50 -9.28 4.01
C GLU A 307 22.11 -8.80 2.69
N ASP A 308 22.13 -7.50 2.46
CA ASP A 308 22.85 -6.84 1.38
C ASP A 308 24.27 -6.48 1.84
N ALA A 309 25.26 -6.74 0.99
CA ALA A 309 26.67 -6.39 1.19
C ALA A 309 26.98 -4.92 0.82
N GLY A 310 25.97 -4.16 0.38
CA GLY A 310 26.09 -2.79 -0.13
C GLY A 310 25.86 -1.64 0.85
N THR A 311 25.72 -1.89 2.15
CA THR A 311 25.22 -0.90 3.14
C THR A 311 26.14 0.29 3.46
N GLN A 312 27.09 0.63 2.59
CA GLN A 312 28.07 1.71 2.83
C GLN A 312 27.63 3.10 2.34
N ASP A 313 26.54 3.21 1.58
CA ASP A 313 26.24 4.44 0.82
C ASP A 313 25.28 5.43 1.51
N THR A 314 24.68 5.08 2.65
CA THR A 314 23.95 6.03 3.52
C THR A 314 24.32 5.74 4.97
N PRO A 315 24.83 6.71 5.75
CA PRO A 315 25.05 6.50 7.17
C PRO A 315 23.67 6.41 7.83
N TYR A 316 23.19 5.19 8.01
CA TYR A 316 21.96 4.89 8.74
C TYR A 316 22.22 5.13 10.22
N THR A 317 21.96 6.35 10.67
CA THR A 317 22.15 6.76 12.07
C THR A 317 20.88 6.55 12.88
N GLU A 318 21.04 6.46 14.20
CA GLU A 318 19.92 6.49 15.16
C GLU A 318 19.03 7.73 14.95
N ASP A 319 19.60 8.87 14.51
CA ASP A 319 18.86 10.09 14.20
C ASP A 319 17.92 9.93 13.00
N THR A 320 18.40 9.26 11.94
CA THR A 320 17.58 9.00 10.75
C THR A 320 16.36 8.17 11.13
N LEU A 321 16.53 7.17 12.01
CA LEU A 321 15.42 6.34 12.49
C LEU A 321 14.41 7.15 13.33
N VAL A 322 14.90 8.01 14.21
CA VAL A 322 14.04 8.89 15.02
C VAL A 322 13.20 9.80 14.12
N GLU A 323 13.79 10.44 13.11
CA GLU A 323 13.06 11.28 12.15
C GLU A 323 11.96 10.49 11.42
N GLN A 324 12.25 9.25 11.00
CA GLN A 324 11.25 8.40 10.36
C GLN A 324 10.11 7.98 11.31
N LEU A 325 10.40 7.77 12.59
CA LEU A 325 9.37 7.47 13.59
C LEU A 325 8.52 8.71 13.92
N GLU A 326 9.11 9.90 13.99
CA GLU A 326 8.38 11.17 14.13
C GLU A 326 7.44 11.40 12.94
N MET A 327 7.89 11.15 11.70
CA MET A 327 7.04 11.19 10.51
C MET A 327 5.88 10.18 10.56
N CYS A 328 6.13 9.00 11.14
CA CYS A 328 5.08 8.01 11.36
C CYS A 328 4.02 8.53 12.34
N VAL A 329 4.43 9.18 13.44
CA VAL A 329 3.49 9.76 14.43
C VAL A 329 2.59 10.82 13.82
N ASP A 330 3.13 11.73 13.00
CA ASP A 330 2.30 12.71 12.28
C ASP A 330 1.27 12.03 11.35
N SER A 331 1.70 10.96 10.66
CA SER A 331 0.81 10.15 9.83
C SER A 331 -0.27 9.43 10.66
N LEU A 332 0.05 8.95 11.87
CA LEU A 332 -0.92 8.36 12.80
C LEU A 332 -1.99 9.34 13.20
N TRP A 333 -1.57 10.56 13.52
CA TRP A 333 -2.45 11.63 13.93
C TRP A 333 -3.45 11.96 12.83
N LYS A 334 -2.96 12.12 11.60
CA LYS A 334 -3.78 12.37 10.41
C LYS A 334 -4.72 11.22 10.06
N SER A 335 -4.31 9.98 10.31
CA SER A 335 -5.13 8.79 10.09
C SER A 335 -6.18 8.53 11.20
N GLU A 336 -6.24 9.40 12.21
CA GLU A 336 -7.11 9.27 13.38
C GLU A 336 -6.90 7.93 14.12
N ARG A 337 -5.66 7.44 14.20
CA ARG A 337 -5.28 6.18 14.90
C ARG A 337 -4.39 6.48 16.11
N TYR A 338 -4.95 7.23 17.04
CA TYR A 338 -4.24 7.82 18.17
C TYR A 338 -3.68 6.79 19.16
N GLU A 339 -4.33 5.63 19.29
CA GLU A 339 -3.96 4.53 20.20
C GLU A 339 -2.55 3.98 19.92
N LEU A 340 -2.08 4.09 18.67
CA LEU A 340 -0.82 3.51 18.23
C LEU A 340 0.37 4.47 18.37
N ILE A 341 0.11 5.74 18.73
CA ILE A 341 1.15 6.76 18.90
C ILE A 341 2.08 6.37 20.05
N ALA A 342 1.51 5.87 21.14
CA ALA A 342 2.29 5.40 22.28
C ALA A 342 3.25 4.26 21.90
N GLU A 343 2.78 3.26 21.13
CA GLU A 343 3.61 2.13 20.71
C GLU A 343 4.77 2.55 19.80
N ILE A 344 4.57 3.52 18.89
CA ILE A 344 5.64 4.05 18.03
C ILE A 344 6.64 4.90 18.83
N ASN A 345 6.18 5.62 19.85
CA ASN A 345 7.04 6.51 20.64
C ASN A 345 7.90 5.77 21.68
N LYS A 346 7.50 4.57 22.14
CA LYS A 346 8.30 3.75 23.07
C LYS A 346 9.79 3.62 22.70
N PRO A 347 10.16 3.20 21.47
CA PRO A 347 11.56 3.13 21.09
C PRO A 347 12.25 4.51 21.07
N VAL A 348 11.55 5.57 20.66
CA VAL A 348 12.11 6.93 20.61
C VAL A 348 12.40 7.45 22.03
N ILE A 349 11.53 7.15 22.98
CA ILE A 349 11.75 7.46 24.41
C ILE A 349 13.05 6.83 24.90
N ALA A 350 13.30 5.55 24.61
CA ALA A 350 14.52 4.87 25.03
C ALA A 350 15.80 5.53 24.48
N VAL A 351 15.75 6.06 23.24
CA VAL A 351 16.85 6.84 22.65
C VAL A 351 17.10 8.13 23.42
N PHE A 352 16.06 8.93 23.64
CA PHE A 352 16.21 10.22 24.30
C PHE A 352 16.53 10.10 25.79
N GLU A 353 16.10 9.04 26.47
CA GLU A 353 16.53 8.71 27.83
C GLU A 353 18.04 8.45 27.90
N LYS A 354 18.57 7.64 26.97
CA LYS A 354 20.01 7.37 26.87
C LYS A 354 20.82 8.64 26.59
N ARG A 355 20.29 9.53 25.74
CA ARG A 355 20.90 10.82 25.39
C ARG A 355 20.70 11.90 26.46
N ARG A 356 19.84 11.65 27.46
CA ARG A 356 19.43 12.62 28.49
C ARG A 356 18.81 13.90 27.89
N ASP A 357 18.09 13.76 26.77
CA ASP A 357 17.35 14.86 26.15
C ASP A 357 15.97 15.01 26.81
N PHE A 358 15.95 15.62 27.99
CA PHE A 358 14.73 15.78 28.79
C PHE A 358 13.70 16.69 28.13
N LYS A 359 14.13 17.60 27.23
CA LYS A 359 13.21 18.49 26.52
C LYS A 359 12.40 17.70 25.51
N ARG A 360 13.06 16.92 24.64
CA ARG A 360 12.39 16.05 23.67
C ARG A 360 11.53 14.99 24.34
N LEU A 361 11.97 14.44 25.48
CA LEU A 361 11.15 13.52 26.29
C LEU A 361 9.85 14.18 26.77
N SER A 362 9.92 15.42 27.29
CA SER A 362 8.73 16.16 27.72
C SER A 362 7.74 16.38 26.57
N GLU A 363 8.24 16.71 25.38
CA GLU A 363 7.42 16.89 24.17
C GLU A 363 6.74 15.57 23.75
N LEU A 364 7.47 14.45 23.75
CA LEU A 364 6.93 13.13 23.44
C LEU A 364 5.84 12.67 24.41
N TYR A 365 6.06 12.82 25.72
CA TYR A 365 5.05 12.49 26.72
C TYR A 365 3.82 13.39 26.60
N TYR A 366 4.01 14.66 26.23
CA TYR A 366 2.91 15.56 25.94
C TYR A 366 2.10 15.12 24.71
N ASP A 367 2.76 14.65 23.65
CA ASP A 367 2.07 14.13 22.46
C ASP A 367 1.30 12.84 22.75
N ILE A 368 1.85 11.93 23.57
CA ILE A 368 1.14 10.73 24.04
C ILE A 368 -0.06 11.11 24.92
N HIS A 369 0.09 12.12 25.80
CA HIS A 369 -1.02 12.63 26.58
C HIS A 369 -2.14 13.16 25.67
N ARG A 370 -1.78 13.99 24.68
CA ARG A 370 -2.75 14.52 23.71
C ARG A 370 -3.41 13.42 22.90
N SER A 371 -2.70 12.35 22.52
CA SER A 371 -3.30 11.25 21.76
C SER A 371 -4.36 10.54 22.59
N TYR A 372 -4.10 10.21 23.85
CA TYR A 372 -5.10 9.57 24.72
C TYR A 372 -6.25 10.51 25.09
N LEU A 373 -5.99 11.80 25.29
CA LEU A 373 -7.04 12.79 25.46
C LEU A 373 -7.95 12.82 24.23
N LYS A 374 -7.38 12.72 23.02
CA LYS A 374 -8.18 12.65 21.81
C LYS A 374 -8.99 11.37 21.71
N VAL A 375 -8.44 10.22 22.14
CA VAL A 375 -9.16 8.93 22.22
C VAL A 375 -10.39 9.05 23.11
N THR A 376 -10.29 9.66 24.29
CA THR A 376 -11.44 9.77 25.20
C THR A 376 -12.55 10.67 24.65
N GLU A 377 -12.20 11.73 23.90
CA GLU A 377 -13.17 12.59 23.22
C GLU A 377 -13.96 11.85 22.12
N VAL A 378 -13.32 10.93 21.41
CA VAL A 378 -13.85 10.34 20.18
C VAL A 378 -14.44 8.95 20.36
N VAL A 379 -13.94 8.14 21.31
CA VAL A 379 -14.28 6.72 21.47
C VAL A 379 -15.76 6.46 21.82
N HIS A 380 -16.46 7.45 22.39
CA HIS A 380 -17.89 7.34 22.72
C HIS A 380 -18.79 8.20 21.82
N SER A 381 -18.26 8.77 20.74
CA SER A 381 -18.98 9.77 19.94
C SER A 381 -19.39 9.29 18.55
N GLU A 382 -19.02 8.07 18.14
CA GLU A 382 -19.16 7.53 16.77
C GLU A 382 -18.59 8.43 15.65
N LYS A 383 -17.80 9.46 16.00
CA LYS A 383 -17.27 10.44 15.03
C LYS A 383 -16.11 9.90 14.20
N ARG A 384 -15.51 8.76 14.59
CA ARG A 384 -14.35 8.16 13.90
C ARG A 384 -14.82 7.16 12.85
N LEU A 385 -14.54 7.49 11.59
CA LEU A 385 -14.96 6.70 10.43
C LEU A 385 -13.73 6.10 9.75
N PHE A 386 -13.27 4.94 10.22
CA PHE A 386 -12.05 4.28 9.72
C PHE A 386 -12.18 3.73 8.28
N GLY A 387 -13.40 3.60 7.78
CA GLY A 387 -13.70 3.13 6.43
C GLY A 387 -14.72 1.99 6.40
N ARG A 388 -15.16 1.66 5.19
CA ARG A 388 -16.04 0.53 4.90
C ARG A 388 -15.31 -0.50 4.04
N TYR A 389 -15.77 -1.74 4.10
CA TYR A 389 -15.14 -2.85 3.40
C TYR A 389 -16.09 -3.43 2.35
N TYR A 390 -15.54 -3.74 1.18
CA TYR A 390 -16.27 -4.30 0.06
C TYR A 390 -15.52 -5.48 -0.52
N ARG A 391 -16.20 -6.59 -0.73
CA ARG A 391 -15.68 -7.68 -1.55
C ARG A 391 -15.94 -7.36 -3.01
N VAL A 392 -14.88 -7.31 -3.81
CA VAL A 392 -14.91 -7.08 -5.25
C VAL A 392 -14.33 -8.29 -5.96
N ALA A 393 -15.09 -8.86 -6.89
CA ALA A 393 -14.65 -9.98 -7.72
C ALA A 393 -14.74 -9.64 -9.20
N PHE A 394 -13.76 -10.09 -9.97
CA PHE A 394 -13.64 -9.80 -11.41
C PHE A 394 -13.83 -11.08 -12.24
N TYR A 395 -14.64 -11.01 -13.29
CA TYR A 395 -14.87 -12.11 -14.22
C TYR A 395 -14.92 -11.61 -15.66
N GLY A 396 -14.35 -12.37 -16.60
CA GLY A 396 -14.14 -11.96 -17.99
C GLY A 396 -12.68 -12.14 -18.43
N GLN A 397 -12.32 -13.36 -18.80
CA GLN A 397 -10.95 -13.76 -19.14
C GLN A 397 -10.30 -12.89 -20.24
N GLY A 398 -11.09 -12.40 -21.20
CA GLY A 398 -10.61 -11.53 -22.28
C GLY A 398 -10.31 -10.08 -21.87
N PHE A 399 -10.66 -9.68 -20.64
CA PHE A 399 -10.51 -8.31 -20.14
C PHE A 399 -9.59 -8.22 -18.92
N PHE A 400 -9.77 -9.12 -17.95
CA PHE A 400 -9.09 -9.04 -16.66
C PHE A 400 -7.80 -9.87 -16.57
N GLU A 401 -7.54 -10.77 -17.53
CA GLU A 401 -6.32 -11.58 -17.62
C GLU A 401 -5.87 -12.18 -16.27
N GLU A 402 -4.93 -11.54 -15.58
CA GLU A 402 -4.39 -11.97 -14.27
C GLU A 402 -5.37 -11.78 -13.10
N GLU A 403 -6.37 -10.91 -13.21
CA GLU A 403 -7.40 -10.66 -12.19
C GLU A 403 -8.63 -11.56 -12.35
N GLU A 404 -8.65 -12.44 -13.36
CA GLU A 404 -9.77 -13.33 -13.63
C GLU A 404 -10.07 -14.26 -12.44
N SER A 405 -11.34 -14.26 -12.01
CA SER A 405 -11.83 -15.08 -10.90
C SER A 405 -11.12 -14.82 -9.56
N LYS A 406 -10.42 -13.69 -9.41
CA LYS A 406 -9.85 -13.27 -8.12
C LYS A 406 -10.85 -12.43 -7.34
N GLU A 407 -10.87 -12.65 -6.03
CA GLU A 407 -11.67 -11.87 -5.07
C GLU A 407 -10.74 -11.01 -4.21
N PHE A 408 -11.12 -9.75 -4.01
CA PHE A 408 -10.37 -8.81 -3.18
C PHE A 408 -11.29 -8.15 -2.17
N ILE A 409 -10.76 -7.86 -0.98
CA ILE A 409 -11.41 -6.93 -0.05
C ILE A 409 -10.85 -5.54 -0.28
N TYR A 410 -11.70 -4.59 -0.62
CA TYR A 410 -11.42 -3.17 -0.76
C TYR A 410 -11.77 -2.44 0.52
N LYS A 411 -10.86 -1.59 0.99
CA LYS A 411 -11.10 -0.63 2.06
C LYS A 411 -11.37 0.75 1.47
N GLU A 412 -12.60 1.22 1.62
CA GLU A 412 -13.05 2.53 1.17
C GLU A 412 -13.06 3.55 2.34
N PRO A 413 -12.84 4.84 2.06
CA PRO A 413 -12.78 5.87 3.10
C PRO A 413 -14.16 6.13 3.74
N LYS A 414 -14.15 6.44 5.04
CA LYS A 414 -15.32 6.94 5.79
C LYS A 414 -16.57 6.06 5.63
N LEU A 415 -17.64 6.59 5.01
CA LEU A 415 -18.96 5.98 4.87
C LEU A 415 -19.35 5.78 3.40
N THR A 416 -18.36 5.58 2.52
CA THR A 416 -18.60 5.29 1.10
C THR A 416 -19.71 4.26 0.94
N GLY A 417 -20.71 4.57 0.11
CA GLY A 417 -21.86 3.72 -0.11
C GLY A 417 -21.57 2.60 -1.13
N LEU A 418 -22.38 1.54 -1.13
CA LEU A 418 -22.26 0.48 -2.15
C LEU A 418 -22.43 1.02 -3.58
N SER A 419 -23.34 2.00 -3.77
CA SER A 419 -23.56 2.67 -5.04
C SER A 419 -22.33 3.45 -5.51
N GLU A 420 -21.65 4.13 -4.59
CA GLU A 420 -20.49 4.98 -4.90
C GLU A 420 -19.30 4.15 -5.40
N ILE A 421 -18.92 3.09 -4.67
CA ILE A 421 -17.86 2.18 -5.14
C ILE A 421 -18.26 1.46 -6.44
N SER A 422 -19.52 1.03 -6.55
CA SER A 422 -20.01 0.35 -7.75
C SER A 422 -19.95 1.24 -8.98
N GLN A 423 -20.35 2.52 -8.85
CA GLN A 423 -20.27 3.50 -9.93
C GLN A 423 -18.81 3.88 -10.26
N ARG A 424 -17.95 4.01 -9.24
CA ARG A 424 -16.52 4.29 -9.42
C ARG A 424 -15.84 3.20 -10.24
N LEU A 425 -16.04 1.93 -9.87
CA LEU A 425 -15.49 0.78 -10.59
C LEU A 425 -16.12 0.65 -11.98
N LEU A 426 -17.45 0.78 -12.09
CA LEU A 426 -18.13 0.73 -13.39
C LEU A 426 -17.56 1.79 -14.34
N LYS A 427 -17.40 3.03 -13.87
CA LYS A 427 -16.83 4.13 -14.68
C LYS A 427 -15.38 3.83 -15.07
N LEU A 428 -14.54 3.42 -14.12
CA LEU A 428 -13.14 3.10 -14.35
C LEU A 428 -12.96 2.04 -15.46
N TYR A 429 -13.69 0.93 -15.36
CA TYR A 429 -13.58 -0.15 -16.33
C TYR A 429 -14.35 0.13 -17.62
N SER A 430 -15.42 0.94 -17.59
CA SER A 430 -16.08 1.42 -18.82
C SER A 430 -15.17 2.32 -19.63
N ASP A 431 -14.40 3.19 -18.97
CA ASP A 431 -13.41 4.05 -19.63
C ASP A 431 -12.25 3.22 -20.23
N LYS A 432 -11.97 2.03 -19.69
CA LYS A 432 -10.90 1.13 -20.13
C LYS A 432 -11.33 0.18 -21.26
N PHE A 433 -12.49 -0.45 -21.13
CA PHE A 433 -12.95 -1.54 -22.01
C PHE A 433 -14.12 -1.14 -22.92
N GLY A 434 -14.71 0.04 -22.72
CA GLY A 434 -15.93 0.49 -23.38
C GLY A 434 -17.17 0.25 -22.51
N ALA A 435 -18.07 1.23 -22.43
CA ALA A 435 -19.25 1.20 -21.56
C ALA A 435 -20.20 0.03 -21.88
N ASP A 436 -20.29 -0.39 -23.14
CA ASP A 436 -21.15 -1.50 -23.55
C ASP A 436 -20.59 -2.87 -23.15
N ASN A 437 -19.31 -2.96 -22.79
CA ASN A 437 -18.63 -4.22 -22.49
C ASN A 437 -18.59 -4.54 -21.00
N VAL A 438 -19.01 -3.65 -20.10
CA VAL A 438 -18.89 -3.83 -18.64
C VAL A 438 -20.26 -3.99 -17.98
N LYS A 439 -20.40 -4.99 -17.09
CA LYS A 439 -21.62 -5.29 -16.36
C LYS A 439 -21.38 -5.48 -14.87
N MET A 440 -22.24 -4.89 -14.04
CA MET A 440 -22.20 -5.10 -12.59
C MET A 440 -23.07 -6.29 -12.19
N ILE A 441 -22.50 -7.21 -11.39
CA ILE A 441 -23.25 -8.29 -10.75
C ILE A 441 -23.76 -7.77 -9.41
N GLN A 442 -25.07 -7.60 -9.29
CA GLN A 442 -25.73 -7.17 -8.05
C GLN A 442 -26.01 -8.33 -7.09
N ASP A 443 -25.95 -9.56 -7.57
CA ASP A 443 -26.07 -10.75 -6.72
C ASP A 443 -24.82 -10.92 -5.86
N SER A 444 -24.97 -11.28 -4.59
CA SER A 444 -23.85 -11.61 -3.69
C SER A 444 -23.47 -13.09 -3.70
N ASN A 445 -24.26 -13.95 -4.37
CA ASN A 445 -23.98 -15.38 -4.48
C ASN A 445 -22.67 -15.67 -5.20
N LYS A 446 -22.13 -16.88 -4.96
CA LYS A 446 -20.95 -17.36 -5.68
C LYS A 446 -21.29 -17.51 -7.16
N VAL A 447 -20.61 -16.75 -8.00
CA VAL A 447 -20.82 -16.76 -9.44
C VAL A 447 -20.03 -17.90 -10.06
N ASN A 448 -20.66 -18.66 -10.94
CA ASN A 448 -20.01 -19.69 -11.73
C ASN A 448 -19.57 -19.08 -13.07
N PRO A 449 -18.26 -19.03 -13.40
CA PRO A 449 -17.77 -18.39 -14.62
C PRO A 449 -18.36 -18.97 -15.91
N LYS A 450 -18.84 -20.23 -15.88
CA LYS A 450 -19.46 -20.89 -17.04
C LYS A 450 -20.82 -20.32 -17.44
N ASP A 451 -21.50 -19.67 -16.51
CA ASP A 451 -22.85 -19.12 -16.72
C ASP A 451 -22.81 -17.66 -17.21
N LEU A 452 -21.61 -17.07 -17.29
CA LEU A 452 -21.38 -15.70 -17.75
C LEU A 452 -21.11 -15.67 -19.26
N ASP A 453 -21.53 -14.59 -19.93
CA ASP A 453 -21.25 -14.37 -21.35
C ASP A 453 -19.80 -13.87 -21.52
N PRO A 454 -18.91 -14.60 -22.22
CA PRO A 454 -17.51 -14.24 -22.36
C PRO A 454 -17.23 -12.89 -23.02
N ARG A 455 -18.24 -12.28 -23.67
CA ARG A 455 -18.12 -10.96 -24.33
C ARG A 455 -18.11 -9.78 -23.38
N PHE A 456 -18.53 -9.96 -22.13
CA PHE A 456 -18.61 -8.88 -21.15
C PHE A 456 -17.61 -9.07 -20.01
N ALA A 457 -17.14 -7.95 -19.49
CA ALA A 457 -16.40 -7.85 -18.25
C ALA A 457 -17.40 -7.67 -17.09
N TYR A 458 -17.43 -8.62 -16.15
CA TYR A 458 -18.31 -8.59 -15.01
C TYR A 458 -17.56 -8.22 -13.73
N ILE A 459 -18.17 -7.34 -12.93
CA ILE A 459 -17.65 -6.92 -11.64
C ILE A 459 -18.73 -7.15 -10.59
N GLN A 460 -18.43 -7.96 -9.58
CA GLN A 460 -19.32 -8.21 -8.46
C GLN A 460 -18.86 -7.40 -7.26
N VAL A 461 -19.76 -6.62 -6.65
CA VAL A 461 -19.44 -5.81 -5.46
C VAL A 461 -20.41 -6.14 -4.33
N THR A 462 -19.88 -6.57 -3.19
CA THR A 462 -20.66 -6.95 -2.02
C THR A 462 -20.14 -6.21 -0.79
N TYR A 463 -21.02 -5.57 -0.03
CA TYR A 463 -20.65 -4.97 1.26
C TYR A 463 -20.30 -6.05 2.27
N VAL A 464 -19.20 -5.88 3.00
CA VAL A 464 -18.76 -6.81 4.04
C VAL A 464 -18.45 -6.05 5.32
N VAL A 465 -18.55 -6.73 6.46
CA VAL A 465 -18.17 -6.20 7.77
C VAL A 465 -17.07 -7.04 8.40
N PRO A 466 -16.21 -6.47 9.27
CA PRO A 466 -15.21 -7.26 9.99
C PRO A 466 -15.86 -8.40 10.80
N TYR A 467 -15.24 -9.58 10.76
CA TYR A 467 -15.73 -10.77 11.46
C TYR A 467 -14.82 -11.13 12.65
N PHE A 468 -15.44 -11.37 13.80
CA PHE A 468 -14.76 -11.76 15.04
C PHE A 468 -15.40 -13.01 15.62
N ASN A 469 -14.59 -13.97 16.06
CA ASN A 469 -15.06 -15.13 16.81
C ASN A 469 -15.46 -14.70 18.23
N GLU A 470 -16.18 -15.56 18.94
CA GLU A 470 -16.63 -15.29 20.32
C GLU A 470 -15.48 -14.80 21.22
N LYS A 471 -14.30 -15.44 21.18
CA LYS A 471 -13.13 -15.01 21.97
C LYS A 471 -12.65 -13.59 21.62
N GLU A 472 -12.59 -13.26 20.33
CA GLU A 472 -12.13 -11.95 19.88
C GLU A 472 -13.17 -10.87 20.16
N GLN A 473 -14.45 -11.20 20.20
CA GLN A 473 -15.51 -10.25 20.61
C GLN A 473 -15.37 -9.85 22.09
N LEU A 474 -14.82 -10.72 22.94
CA LEU A 474 -14.49 -10.35 24.33
C LEU A 474 -13.25 -9.44 24.43
N GLU A 475 -12.28 -9.61 23.53
CA GLU A 475 -11.02 -8.85 23.52
C GLU A 475 -11.17 -7.48 22.84
N LYS A 476 -11.88 -7.43 21.71
CA LYS A 476 -12.06 -6.23 20.89
C LYS A 476 -13.33 -5.49 21.31
N LYS A 477 -13.17 -4.52 22.19
CA LYS A 477 -14.28 -3.76 22.79
C LYS A 477 -14.49 -2.40 22.14
N THR A 478 -13.45 -1.85 21.54
CA THR A 478 -13.47 -0.50 20.99
C THR A 478 -13.59 -0.49 19.46
N ASP A 479 -14.16 0.58 18.90
CA ASP A 479 -14.23 0.77 17.44
C ASP A 479 -12.87 0.65 16.76
N PHE A 480 -11.82 1.15 17.42
CA PHE A 480 -10.46 1.07 16.91
C PHE A 480 -9.97 -0.38 16.77
N GLU A 481 -10.17 -1.22 17.79
CA GLU A 481 -9.78 -2.64 17.77
C GLU A 481 -10.55 -3.44 16.72
N CYS A 482 -11.80 -3.06 16.47
CA CYS A 482 -12.65 -3.62 15.41
C CYS A 482 -12.21 -3.20 13.99
N HIS A 483 -11.38 -2.15 13.84
CA HIS A 483 -10.91 -1.62 12.55
C HIS A 483 -9.37 -1.62 12.43
N HIS A 484 -8.67 -2.34 13.31
CA HIS A 484 -7.22 -2.44 13.34
C HIS A 484 -6.77 -3.89 13.43
N ASN A 485 -5.80 -4.26 12.57
CA ASN A 485 -5.28 -5.61 12.40
C ASN A 485 -6.40 -6.64 12.19
N ILE A 486 -7.26 -6.39 11.20
CA ILE A 486 -8.36 -7.28 10.82
C ILE A 486 -8.09 -7.95 9.47
N ASN A 487 -8.36 -9.23 9.36
CA ASN A 487 -8.15 -10.01 8.13
C ASN A 487 -9.35 -10.90 7.76
N ARG A 488 -10.44 -10.86 8.55
CA ARG A 488 -11.64 -11.65 8.30
C ARG A 488 -12.85 -10.75 8.16
N PHE A 489 -13.64 -11.03 7.15
CA PHE A 489 -14.80 -10.24 6.75
C PHE A 489 -15.99 -11.15 6.51
N VAL A 490 -17.19 -10.68 6.78
CA VAL A 490 -18.42 -11.45 6.62
C VAL A 490 -19.47 -10.67 5.84
N PHE A 491 -20.20 -11.39 5.01
CA PHE A 491 -21.47 -10.93 4.45
C PHE A 491 -22.52 -12.03 4.54
N GLU A 492 -23.78 -11.59 4.55
CA GLU A 492 -24.94 -12.46 4.66
C GLU A 492 -25.70 -12.41 3.33
N THR A 493 -26.07 -13.57 2.78
CA THR A 493 -26.86 -13.68 1.55
C THR A 493 -28.17 -14.40 1.84
N PRO A 494 -29.33 -13.77 1.61
CA PRO A 494 -30.63 -14.41 1.80
C PRO A 494 -30.92 -15.38 0.65
N PHE A 495 -31.48 -16.54 0.99
CA PHE A 495 -31.99 -17.51 0.04
C PHE A 495 -33.16 -18.28 0.64
N THR A 496 -33.91 -19.00 -0.18
CA THR A 496 -35.04 -19.83 0.25
C THR A 496 -34.78 -21.29 -0.07
N LEU A 497 -35.48 -22.20 0.60
CA LEU A 497 -35.43 -23.64 0.29
C LEU A 497 -35.81 -23.96 -1.17
N SER A 498 -36.61 -23.09 -1.81
CA SER A 498 -36.99 -23.20 -3.22
C SER A 498 -35.99 -22.57 -4.21
N GLY A 499 -34.91 -21.96 -3.72
CA GLY A 499 -33.85 -21.35 -4.53
C GLY A 499 -34.08 -19.88 -4.91
N LYS A 500 -35.19 -19.26 -4.49
CA LYS A 500 -35.40 -17.80 -4.62
C LYS A 500 -34.61 -17.03 -3.56
N LYS A 501 -34.36 -15.72 -3.76
CA LYS A 501 -33.64 -14.87 -2.80
C LYS A 501 -34.47 -14.53 -1.55
N HIS A 502 -35.73 -14.13 -1.77
CA HIS A 502 -36.65 -13.74 -0.72
C HIS A 502 -37.90 -14.62 -0.77
N GLY A 503 -38.42 -14.96 0.41
CA GLY A 503 -39.66 -15.71 0.60
C GLY A 503 -40.29 -15.39 1.94
N ASP A 504 -41.29 -16.17 2.33
CA ASP A 504 -41.90 -16.06 3.65
C ASP A 504 -40.90 -16.42 4.75
N VAL A 505 -41.13 -15.92 5.97
CA VAL A 505 -40.24 -16.15 7.13
C VAL A 505 -39.99 -17.64 7.40
N GLU A 506 -40.92 -18.52 7.06
CA GLU A 506 -40.81 -19.98 7.23
C GLU A 506 -39.87 -20.65 6.22
N GLU A 507 -39.62 -20.01 5.06
CA GLU A 507 -38.76 -20.53 4.00
C GLU A 507 -37.43 -19.77 3.89
N GLN A 508 -37.30 -18.64 4.59
CA GLN A 508 -36.16 -17.74 4.48
C GLN A 508 -34.94 -18.29 5.22
N CYS A 509 -33.97 -18.78 4.46
CA CYS A 509 -32.65 -19.15 4.93
C CYS A 509 -31.66 -18.00 4.75
N LYS A 510 -30.50 -18.10 5.43
CA LYS A 510 -29.43 -17.11 5.33
C LYS A 510 -28.08 -17.81 5.25
N ARG A 511 -27.27 -17.46 4.25
CA ARG A 511 -25.90 -17.95 4.10
C ARG A 511 -24.93 -16.90 4.61
N LYS A 512 -24.16 -17.24 5.64
CA LYS A 512 -23.08 -16.41 6.18
C LYS A 512 -21.77 -16.82 5.53
N THR A 513 -21.13 -15.91 4.81
CA THR A 513 -19.86 -16.19 4.11
C THR A 513 -18.76 -15.37 4.76
N ILE A 514 -17.74 -16.06 5.29
CA ILE A 514 -16.56 -15.49 5.91
C ILE A 514 -15.41 -15.56 4.90
N LEU A 515 -14.75 -14.42 4.68
CA LEU A 515 -13.63 -14.24 3.77
C LEU A 515 -12.38 -13.91 4.59
N THR A 516 -11.28 -14.60 4.35
CA THR A 516 -9.99 -14.32 4.97
C THR A 516 -9.01 -13.77 3.93
N THR A 517 -8.39 -12.63 4.23
CA THR A 517 -7.39 -11.99 3.37
C THR A 517 -5.97 -12.47 3.70
N SER A 518 -5.05 -12.35 2.73
CA SER A 518 -3.63 -12.72 2.91
C SER A 518 -2.92 -11.96 4.03
N SER A 519 -3.30 -10.70 4.23
CA SER A 519 -2.71 -9.74 5.16
C SER A 519 -3.81 -8.95 5.88
N GLY A 520 -3.50 -8.36 7.03
CA GLY A 520 -4.47 -7.61 7.82
C GLY A 520 -4.56 -6.13 7.45
N PHE A 521 -5.74 -5.52 7.56
CA PHE A 521 -5.95 -4.08 7.42
C PHE A 521 -5.66 -3.32 8.72
N PRO A 522 -5.11 -2.08 8.65
CA PRO A 522 -4.62 -1.41 7.45
C PRO A 522 -3.32 -2.03 6.92
N PHE A 523 -3.10 -1.94 5.61
CA PHE A 523 -1.94 -2.49 4.90
C PHE A 523 -1.31 -1.45 3.97
N LEU A 524 -0.23 -1.82 3.27
CA LEU A 524 0.39 -1.02 2.21
C LEU A 524 -0.54 -0.75 1.03
N LYS A 525 -1.60 -1.54 0.91
CA LYS A 525 -2.57 -1.54 -0.19
C LYS A 525 -3.97 -1.42 0.35
N LYS A 526 -4.85 -0.73 -0.38
CA LYS A 526 -6.29 -0.60 -0.06
C LYS A 526 -7.10 -1.83 -0.41
N ARG A 527 -6.60 -2.66 -1.32
CA ARG A 527 -7.19 -3.95 -1.66
C ARG A 527 -6.24 -5.08 -1.33
N ILE A 528 -6.78 -6.15 -0.76
CA ILE A 528 -6.04 -7.35 -0.38
C ILE A 528 -6.80 -8.56 -0.92
N GLU A 529 -6.08 -9.51 -1.51
CA GLU A 529 -6.65 -10.72 -2.08
C GLU A 529 -7.22 -11.63 -0.97
N VAL A 530 -8.38 -12.22 -1.27
CA VAL A 530 -9.02 -13.24 -0.44
C VAL A 530 -8.34 -14.58 -0.71
N VAL A 531 -7.79 -15.19 0.32
CA VAL A 531 -7.07 -16.47 0.24
C VAL A 531 -7.93 -17.65 0.68
N GLU A 532 -8.94 -17.40 1.50
CA GLU A 532 -9.81 -18.44 2.04
C GLU A 532 -11.26 -17.92 2.13
N GLN A 533 -12.20 -18.79 1.82
CA GLN A 533 -13.63 -18.54 1.95
C GLN A 533 -14.29 -19.72 2.69
N GLN A 534 -15.06 -19.40 3.73
CA GLN A 534 -15.87 -20.36 4.47
C GLN A 534 -17.33 -19.90 4.43
N SER A 535 -18.26 -20.82 4.23
CA SER A 535 -19.70 -20.51 4.21
C SER A 535 -20.48 -21.42 5.14
N THR A 536 -21.36 -20.84 5.94
CA THR A 536 -22.27 -21.54 6.82
C THR A 536 -23.70 -21.14 6.46
N GLU A 537 -24.57 -22.13 6.32
CA GLU A 537 -25.99 -21.91 6.03
C GLU A 537 -26.78 -22.02 7.33
N MET A 538 -27.75 -21.11 7.48
CA MET A 538 -28.65 -21.06 8.61
C MET A 538 -30.07 -21.32 8.14
N ASN A 539 -30.75 -22.18 8.89
CA ASN A 539 -32.14 -22.54 8.65
C ASN A 539 -33.09 -21.41 9.10
N PRO A 540 -34.36 -21.40 8.66
CA PRO A 540 -35.27 -20.29 8.93
C PRO A 540 -35.45 -19.94 10.42
N ILE A 541 -35.50 -20.93 11.31
CA ILE A 541 -35.57 -20.69 12.76
C ILE A 541 -34.27 -20.08 13.32
N GLU A 542 -33.11 -20.45 12.77
CA GLU A 542 -31.81 -19.90 13.17
C GLU A 542 -31.67 -18.45 12.70
N VAL A 543 -32.24 -18.12 11.53
CA VAL A 543 -32.35 -16.73 11.05
C VAL A 543 -33.19 -15.89 12.02
N ALA A 544 -34.34 -16.40 12.45
CA ALA A 544 -35.19 -15.72 13.43
C ALA A 544 -34.47 -15.50 14.77
N ILE A 545 -33.71 -16.50 15.24
CA ILE A 545 -32.88 -16.40 16.45
C ILE A 545 -31.81 -15.30 16.31
N ASP A 546 -31.07 -15.27 15.19
CA ASP A 546 -30.02 -14.29 14.94
C ASP A 546 -30.56 -12.86 14.84
N GLU A 547 -31.64 -12.64 14.09
CA GLU A 547 -32.24 -11.30 13.93
C GLU A 547 -32.86 -10.79 15.23
N MET A 548 -33.60 -11.65 15.95
CA MET A 548 -34.18 -11.26 17.24
C MET A 548 -33.10 -10.97 18.29
N SER A 549 -32.03 -11.76 18.34
CA SER A 549 -30.91 -11.50 19.26
C SER A 549 -30.24 -10.16 18.97
N ARG A 550 -30.03 -9.84 17.70
CA ARG A 550 -29.49 -8.55 17.25
C ARG A 550 -30.42 -7.41 17.66
N LYS A 551 -31.73 -7.56 17.47
CA LYS A 551 -32.74 -6.57 17.88
C LYS A 551 -32.76 -6.31 19.38
N VAL A 552 -32.64 -7.35 20.20
CA VAL A 552 -32.53 -7.22 21.66
C VAL A 552 -31.27 -6.42 22.03
N SER A 553 -30.14 -6.73 21.39
CA SER A 553 -28.88 -6.02 21.63
C SER A 553 -28.97 -4.54 21.22
N GLU A 554 -29.55 -4.25 20.06
CA GLU A 554 -29.84 -2.91 19.54
C GLU A 554 -30.73 -2.09 20.49
N LEU A 555 -31.82 -2.69 20.99
CA LEU A 555 -32.76 -2.03 21.92
C LEU A 555 -32.12 -1.75 23.28
N ASN A 556 -31.31 -2.69 23.79
CA ASN A 556 -30.53 -2.46 25.01
C ASN A 556 -29.49 -1.34 24.83
N GLN A 557 -29.09 -1.03 23.59
CA GLN A 557 -28.22 0.09 23.23
C GLN A 557 -29.00 1.32 22.71
N LEU A 558 -30.34 1.34 22.83
CA LEU A 558 -31.25 2.46 22.53
C LEU A 558 -31.34 2.92 21.06
N CYS A 559 -30.95 2.11 20.07
CA CYS A 559 -31.13 2.42 18.65
C CYS A 559 -31.85 1.27 17.93
N GLY A 560 -33.09 1.47 17.48
CA GLY A 560 -33.74 0.45 16.64
C GLY A 560 -35.02 0.90 15.97
N ASP A 561 -34.96 1.04 14.64
CA ASP A 561 -36.12 1.05 13.73
C ASP A 561 -36.44 -0.41 13.32
N VAL A 562 -37.71 -0.81 13.27
CA VAL A 562 -38.12 -2.22 13.12
C VAL A 562 -38.70 -2.47 11.72
N ASN A 563 -37.97 -3.18 10.86
CA ASN A 563 -38.53 -3.71 9.60
C ASN A 563 -39.00 -5.17 9.81
N ALA A 564 -40.21 -5.47 9.32
CA ALA A 564 -40.99 -6.71 9.51
C ALA A 564 -41.26 -7.07 10.99
N GLY A 565 -42.54 -7.10 11.38
CA GLY A 565 -42.95 -7.24 12.77
C GLY A 565 -42.42 -8.52 13.45
N PRO A 566 -41.77 -8.44 14.63
CA PRO A 566 -41.28 -9.59 15.40
C PRO A 566 -42.33 -10.71 15.60
N MET A 567 -43.61 -10.36 15.60
CA MET A 567 -44.72 -11.31 15.74
C MET A 567 -44.84 -12.29 14.55
N ALA A 568 -44.32 -11.96 13.36
CA ALA A 568 -44.26 -12.90 12.25
C ALA A 568 -43.42 -14.14 12.59
N TYR A 569 -42.28 -13.94 13.25
CA TYR A 569 -41.44 -15.04 13.75
C TYR A 569 -42.12 -15.83 14.86
N ALA A 570 -42.84 -15.16 15.76
CA ALA A 570 -43.58 -15.84 16.81
C ALA A 570 -44.65 -16.78 16.23
N ARG A 571 -45.46 -16.31 15.26
CA ARG A 571 -46.49 -17.14 14.61
C ARG A 571 -45.88 -18.30 13.82
N ALA A 572 -44.81 -18.03 13.07
CA ALA A 572 -44.15 -19.04 12.23
C ALA A 572 -43.46 -20.16 13.03
N PHE A 573 -42.80 -19.83 14.15
CA PHE A 573 -41.90 -20.76 14.83
C PHE A 573 -42.32 -21.17 16.24
N LEU A 574 -43.14 -20.37 16.94
CA LEU A 574 -43.51 -20.61 18.34
C LEU A 574 -44.91 -21.18 18.52
N GLU A 575 -45.80 -21.04 17.53
CA GLU A 575 -47.15 -21.63 17.57
C GLU A 575 -47.06 -23.17 17.68
N GLU A 576 -47.84 -23.78 18.56
CA GLU A 576 -47.72 -25.20 18.95
C GLU A 576 -47.81 -26.19 17.76
N LYS A 577 -48.54 -25.80 16.70
CA LYS A 577 -48.67 -26.59 15.47
C LYS A 577 -47.38 -26.59 14.64
N ASN A 578 -46.66 -25.47 14.62
CA ASN A 578 -45.46 -25.26 13.82
C ASN A 578 -44.17 -25.57 14.58
N ALA A 579 -44.14 -25.31 15.89
CA ALA A 579 -42.99 -25.56 16.76
C ALA A 579 -42.50 -27.02 16.72
N LYS A 580 -43.42 -27.99 16.52
CA LYS A 580 -43.10 -29.43 16.41
C LYS A 580 -42.26 -29.78 15.16
N LYS A 581 -42.16 -28.89 14.18
CA LYS A 581 -41.36 -29.08 12.96
C LYS A 581 -39.87 -28.77 13.19
N TYR A 582 -39.52 -28.13 14.30
CA TYR A 582 -38.18 -27.64 14.59
C TYR A 582 -37.59 -28.29 15.84
N PRO A 583 -36.25 -28.31 15.99
CA PRO A 583 -35.60 -28.82 17.20
C PRO A 583 -36.01 -28.09 18.49
N ASP A 584 -36.36 -28.84 19.53
CA ASP A 584 -36.87 -28.30 20.81
C ASP A 584 -35.91 -27.29 21.47
N ASN A 585 -34.59 -27.49 21.31
CA ASN A 585 -33.58 -26.57 21.83
C ASN A 585 -33.62 -25.20 21.15
N GLN A 586 -33.82 -25.16 19.83
CA GLN A 586 -33.91 -23.91 19.07
C GLN A 586 -35.22 -23.17 19.38
N VAL A 587 -36.33 -23.89 19.50
CA VAL A 587 -37.62 -23.31 19.90
C VAL A 587 -37.53 -22.72 21.32
N LYS A 588 -36.92 -23.43 22.27
CA LYS A 588 -36.69 -22.92 23.64
C LYS A 588 -35.81 -21.67 23.64
N LEU A 589 -34.75 -21.64 22.83
CA LEU A 589 -33.87 -20.49 22.70
C LEU A 589 -34.60 -19.27 22.11
N LEU A 590 -35.38 -19.47 21.06
CA LEU A 590 -36.17 -18.40 20.46
C LEU A 590 -37.21 -17.84 21.45
N LYS A 591 -37.89 -18.71 22.22
CA LYS A 591 -38.78 -18.28 23.30
C LYS A 591 -38.07 -17.39 24.32
N GLU A 592 -36.86 -17.76 24.74
CA GLU A 592 -36.07 -16.97 25.68
C GLU A 592 -35.69 -15.60 25.11
N ILE A 593 -35.26 -15.54 23.85
CA ILE A 593 -34.93 -14.26 23.18
C ILE A 593 -36.17 -13.37 23.07
N PHE A 594 -37.36 -13.94 22.82
CA PHE A 594 -38.61 -13.17 22.82
C PHE A 594 -38.97 -12.59 24.20
N ARG A 595 -38.64 -13.28 25.30
CA ARG A 595 -38.78 -12.72 26.66
C ARG A 595 -37.86 -11.52 26.85
N GLN A 596 -36.58 -11.68 26.48
CA GLN A 596 -35.61 -10.60 26.56
C GLN A 596 -35.99 -9.42 25.66
N PHE A 597 -36.57 -9.68 24.49
CA PHE A 597 -37.10 -8.66 23.59
C PHE A 597 -38.27 -7.89 24.19
N ALA A 598 -39.23 -8.59 24.79
CA ALA A 598 -40.33 -7.98 25.52
C ALA A 598 -39.79 -7.07 26.64
N ASP A 599 -38.88 -7.57 27.47
CA ASP A 599 -38.26 -6.81 28.55
C ASP A 599 -37.50 -5.57 28.04
N ALA A 600 -36.70 -5.71 26.98
CA ALA A 600 -35.96 -4.62 26.38
C ALA A 600 -36.89 -3.53 25.80
N CYS A 601 -37.97 -3.93 25.12
CA CYS A 601 -39.00 -2.98 24.65
C CYS A 601 -39.66 -2.24 25.83
N GLY A 602 -40.00 -2.95 26.90
CA GLY A 602 -40.56 -2.34 28.11
C GLY A 602 -39.60 -1.36 28.79
N GLN A 603 -38.31 -1.65 28.81
CA GLN A 603 -37.28 -0.73 29.31
C GLN A 603 -37.12 0.50 28.41
N ALA A 604 -37.05 0.30 27.08
CA ALA A 604 -36.94 1.37 26.10
C ALA A 604 -38.12 2.35 26.21
N LEU A 605 -39.36 1.84 26.37
CA LEU A 605 -40.55 2.67 26.59
C LEU A 605 -40.47 3.51 27.88
N LYS A 606 -39.98 2.92 28.99
CA LYS A 606 -39.79 3.64 30.26
C LYS A 606 -38.74 4.74 30.15
N VAL A 607 -37.68 4.50 29.38
CA VAL A 607 -36.66 5.51 29.11
C VAL A 607 -37.25 6.62 28.22
N ASN A 608 -37.97 6.26 27.15
CA ASN A 608 -38.61 7.22 26.26
C ASN A 608 -39.58 8.12 27.01
N GLU A 609 -40.41 7.57 27.91
CA GLU A 609 -41.33 8.33 28.76
C GLU A 609 -40.66 9.43 29.59
N ARG A 610 -39.39 9.27 29.95
CA ARG A 610 -38.62 10.28 30.70
C ARG A 610 -37.97 11.34 29.82
N LEU A 611 -37.86 11.09 28.51
CA LEU A 611 -37.14 11.93 27.55
C LEU A 611 -38.06 12.74 26.65
N ILE A 612 -39.29 12.26 26.42
CA ILE A 612 -40.28 12.94 25.58
C ILE A 612 -40.70 14.30 26.13
N LYS A 613 -41.16 15.15 25.21
CA LYS A 613 -41.81 16.44 25.51
C LYS A 613 -43.33 16.31 25.37
N GLU A 614 -44.08 17.33 25.80
CA GLU A 614 -45.55 17.30 25.83
C GLU A 614 -46.19 17.00 24.46
N ASP A 615 -45.55 17.40 23.36
CA ASP A 615 -46.00 17.15 21.98
C ASP A 615 -45.91 15.68 21.55
N GLN A 616 -45.20 14.84 22.31
CA GLN A 616 -45.00 13.41 22.01
C GLN A 616 -45.72 12.48 23.00
N LEU A 617 -46.54 13.01 23.92
CA LEU A 617 -47.26 12.21 24.91
C LEU A 617 -48.26 11.24 24.26
N GLU A 618 -49.01 11.70 23.26
CA GLU A 618 -50.01 10.88 22.56
C GLU A 618 -49.33 9.71 21.82
N TYR A 619 -48.19 9.97 21.17
CA TYR A 619 -47.36 8.96 20.53
C TYR A 619 -46.83 7.91 21.53
N GLN A 620 -46.39 8.35 22.71
CA GLN A 620 -45.91 7.43 23.75
C GLN A 620 -47.04 6.53 24.29
N GLU A 621 -48.25 7.07 24.47
CA GLU A 621 -49.39 6.26 24.91
C GLU A 621 -49.83 5.24 23.84
N GLU A 622 -49.78 5.62 22.56
CA GLU A 622 -50.02 4.69 21.44
C GLU A 622 -48.95 3.57 21.40
N MET A 623 -47.67 3.90 21.57
CA MET A 623 -46.60 2.90 21.65
C MET A 623 -46.80 1.95 22.85
N LYS A 624 -47.23 2.45 24.02
CA LYS A 624 -47.56 1.61 25.18
C LYS A 624 -48.76 0.70 24.90
N ALA A 625 -49.76 1.17 24.17
CA ALA A 625 -50.91 0.36 23.76
C ALA A 625 -50.47 -0.77 22.83
N HIS A 626 -49.72 -0.46 21.76
CA HIS A 626 -49.18 -1.48 20.84
C HIS A 626 -48.26 -2.49 21.55
N TYR A 627 -47.46 -2.05 22.52
CA TYR A 627 -46.64 -2.95 23.32
C TYR A 627 -47.48 -3.92 24.18
N LYS A 628 -48.58 -3.45 24.79
CA LYS A 628 -49.51 -4.32 25.52
C LYS A 628 -50.20 -5.33 24.61
N ASP A 629 -50.61 -4.91 23.41
CA ASP A 629 -51.23 -5.79 22.43
C ASP A 629 -50.25 -6.88 21.97
N MET A 630 -48.99 -6.50 21.69
CA MET A 630 -47.91 -7.43 21.37
C MET A 630 -47.66 -8.44 22.49
N LEU A 631 -47.60 -8.01 23.75
CA LEU A 631 -47.45 -8.93 24.90
C LEU A 631 -48.62 -9.92 25.03
N THR A 632 -49.83 -9.44 24.77
CA THR A 632 -51.04 -10.27 24.83
C THR A 632 -50.99 -11.35 23.74
N GLU A 633 -50.65 -10.96 22.52
CA GLU A 633 -50.49 -11.89 21.41
C GLU A 633 -49.34 -12.89 21.65
N LEU A 634 -48.17 -12.41 22.10
CA LEU A 634 -47.03 -13.26 22.39
C LEU A 634 -47.33 -14.28 23.49
N SER A 635 -48.05 -13.87 24.54
CA SER A 635 -48.49 -14.77 25.61
C SER A 635 -49.44 -15.86 25.11
N ALA A 636 -50.34 -15.51 24.18
CA ALA A 636 -51.23 -16.46 23.54
C ALA A 636 -50.47 -17.46 22.64
N ILE A 637 -49.47 -17.01 21.89
CA ILE A 637 -48.67 -17.87 21.01
C ILE A 637 -47.75 -18.80 21.82
N MET A 638 -47.13 -18.30 22.89
CA MET A 638 -46.19 -19.08 23.70
C MET A 638 -46.87 -20.01 24.71
N ASN A 639 -48.18 -19.87 24.93
CA ASN A 639 -48.98 -20.52 25.98
C ASN A 639 -48.40 -20.30 27.40
N GLU A 640 -47.83 -19.12 27.64
CA GLU A 640 -47.29 -18.71 28.93
C GLU A 640 -47.56 -17.22 29.17
N GLN A 641 -47.66 -16.81 30.43
CA GLN A 641 -47.81 -15.40 30.77
C GLN A 641 -46.44 -14.72 30.65
N VAL A 642 -46.22 -13.91 29.62
CA VAL A 642 -45.00 -13.12 29.47
C VAL A 642 -45.02 -12.00 30.52
N LYS A 643 -44.45 -12.26 31.69
CA LYS A 643 -44.32 -11.28 32.77
C LYS A 643 -43.01 -10.52 32.58
N THR A 644 -43.08 -9.20 32.49
CA THR A 644 -41.88 -8.36 32.65
C THR A 644 -41.49 -8.40 34.13
N GLU A 645 -40.43 -9.12 34.50
CA GLU A 645 -39.95 -9.10 35.88
C GLU A 645 -39.44 -7.70 36.22
N VAL A 646 -40.10 -7.06 37.20
CA VAL A 646 -39.62 -5.85 37.84
C VAL A 646 -38.49 -6.25 38.79
N SER A 647 -37.30 -6.49 38.23
CA SER A 647 -36.06 -6.53 39.01
C SER A 647 -35.60 -5.08 39.23
N PRO A 648 -35.53 -4.58 40.48
CA PRO A 648 -34.91 -3.28 40.73
C PRO A 648 -33.44 -3.40 40.36
N VAL A 649 -33.01 -2.68 39.33
CA VAL A 649 -31.59 -2.53 39.00
C VAL A 649 -30.91 -1.96 40.23
N THR A 650 -30.11 -2.79 40.90
CA THR A 650 -29.20 -2.38 41.95
C THR A 650 -28.29 -1.30 41.36
N ALA A 651 -28.42 -0.09 41.88
CA ALA A 651 -27.53 1.02 41.61
C ALA A 651 -26.12 0.65 42.08
N VAL A 652 -25.32 0.05 41.20
CA VAL A 652 -23.87 -0.01 41.32
C VAL A 652 -23.35 0.77 40.13
N HIS A 653 -23.30 2.10 40.24
CA HIS A 653 -22.36 3.03 39.59
C HIS A 653 -22.78 4.50 39.87
N GLN A 654 -22.89 4.87 41.16
CA GLN A 654 -22.82 6.27 41.60
C GLN A 654 -22.10 6.32 42.96
N ALA A 655 -20.79 6.12 42.94
CA ALA A 655 -19.92 6.42 44.08
C ALA A 655 -18.48 6.66 43.61
N ALA A 656 -18.26 7.69 42.77
CA ALA A 656 -16.91 8.16 42.49
C ALA A 656 -16.86 9.63 41.98
N THR A 657 -17.69 10.53 42.51
CA THR A 657 -17.55 11.98 42.21
C THR A 657 -18.03 12.84 43.38
N SER A 658 -17.45 12.63 44.55
CA SER A 658 -17.48 13.64 45.63
C SER A 658 -16.47 13.28 46.74
N ARG A 659 -15.17 13.49 46.50
CA ARG A 659 -14.14 13.66 47.54
C ARG A 659 -12.81 14.04 46.90
N SER A 660 -12.61 15.35 46.70
CA SER A 660 -11.30 16.04 46.74
C SER A 660 -11.50 17.52 46.39
N LEU A 661 -12.14 18.25 47.30
CA LEU A 661 -11.91 19.68 47.47
C LEU A 661 -11.81 19.92 48.99
N SER A 662 -10.59 19.77 49.47
CA SER A 662 -10.04 20.38 50.69
C SER A 662 -8.53 20.34 50.56
#